data_AF-U3GZZ8-F1
#
_entry.id   AF-U3GZZ8-F1
#
_cell.length_a   1.000
_cell.length_b   1.000
_cell.length_c   1.000
_cell.angle_alpha   90.00
_cell.angle_beta   90.00
_cell.angle_gamma   90.00
#
_symmetry.space_group_name_H-M   'P 1'
#
loop_
_entity.id
_entity.type
_entity.pdbx_description
1 polymer ?
#
loop_
_entity_poly.entity_id
_entity_poly.type
_entity_poly.pdbx_seq_one_letter_code
_entity_poly.pdbx_strand_id
1 'polypeptide(L)'
;MAKKANDVFYHLVIHLVKGVFKAQGLKFNVTGAENIPDTGAVVVANHTGYMDFTYVGLPFYTPHSPRTALNRKRLVRFMAKQEVWDNPIGGPVMSGMKHIPVDRIDTVPSYNKAVEDLKAGELVGVFPEGTLSRSFEIKKLRTGAVRMAREAGVPIVPVILVGSQRVWPKDGPKHLGRSNTPIEINVLPAWYPPEGPADEVTKQLRHIMADGLAELWQRYDELHGPLPEGAPWVPARYDGGALTLEEAQKLDDAVQNERRRVRTLRDDLDALADKLNALLAGLGETSKELVVQSKDAANHTAQTVATAKTAIEQLAEDAVEGVKEGVSKVASAGSRLRQLSAQIPTNVPLAAVDALNQLVSDAKQIRDRLPHRVRARLTEFPEALVTDVDGTIFYQPEGSTTRVVTESTRNAFLDMRTRGKCTFLATGRTPRELPEVFQALGFAPIVVAANGTLVVDGAKLPAELSESTDISDAILHTDGFTADDAATVREAINATRSANAGGPIADLVMDEERVNGHIIKYTARADVASADIAAAITEHLGDVATVNYSAPWGYAEISPAGVTKASGLKWLLSKEGIDPARVVAFGDMPNDIDMLAYVGTGVAMGNADPAVIAQAQWVTSPVAKDGVSEFLAPVFQREETPGQV
;
A
#
# COMPACT_ATOMS: atom_id res chain seq x y z
N MET A 1 -5.90 30.63 -35.79
CA MET A 1 -5.77 31.86 -34.98
C MET A 1 -6.63 31.68 -33.72
N ALA A 2 -6.01 31.42 -32.57
CA ALA A 2 -6.75 31.21 -31.31
C ALA A 2 -7.31 32.54 -30.77
N LYS A 3 -8.54 32.49 -30.26
CA LYS A 3 -9.28 33.61 -29.65
C LYS A 3 -8.43 34.21 -28.51
N LYS A 4 -7.92 35.43 -28.67
CA LYS A 4 -7.26 36.20 -27.59
C LYS A 4 -8.29 36.49 -26.50
N ALA A 5 -8.37 35.62 -25.50
CA ALA A 5 -8.97 36.00 -24.23
C ALA A 5 -8.09 37.08 -23.59
N ASN A 6 -8.68 38.20 -23.16
CA ASN A 6 -7.94 39.33 -22.66
C ASN A 6 -7.38 39.00 -21.26
N ASP A 7 -6.12 38.54 -21.15
CA ASP A 7 -5.45 38.14 -19.90
C ASP A 7 -5.01 39.34 -19.03
N VAL A 8 -5.77 40.44 -19.05
CA VAL A 8 -5.47 41.71 -18.35
C VAL A 8 -5.19 41.48 -16.88
N PHE A 9 -5.97 40.59 -16.25
CA PHE A 9 -5.80 40.25 -14.84
C PHE A 9 -4.45 39.58 -14.56
N TYR A 10 -4.04 38.62 -15.38
CA TYR A 10 -2.74 37.95 -15.19
C TYR A 10 -1.58 38.93 -15.39
N HIS A 11 -1.67 39.82 -16.39
CA HIS A 11 -0.69 40.89 -16.56
C HIS A 11 -0.57 41.78 -15.31
N LEU A 12 -1.69 42.18 -14.70
CA LEU A 12 -1.69 42.96 -13.46
C LEU A 12 -0.98 42.22 -12.32
N VAL A 13 -1.33 40.95 -12.10
CA VAL A 13 -0.72 40.13 -11.04
C VAL A 13 0.79 40.02 -11.23
N ILE A 14 1.28 39.81 -12.46
CA ILE A 14 2.73 39.74 -12.73
C ILE A 14 3.45 41.04 -12.34
N HIS A 15 2.86 42.22 -12.62
CA HIS A 15 3.48 43.49 -12.23
C HIS A 15 3.54 43.65 -10.70
N LEU A 16 2.48 43.27 -9.98
CA LEU A 16 2.45 43.28 -8.52
C LEU A 16 3.52 42.35 -7.94
N VAL A 17 3.61 41.12 -8.44
CA VAL A 17 4.60 40.12 -8.01
C VAL A 17 6.02 40.59 -8.28
N LYS A 18 6.31 41.19 -9.45
CA LYS A 18 7.62 41.81 -9.73
C LYS A 18 7.94 42.96 -8.77
N GLY A 19 6.95 43.72 -8.33
CA GLY A 19 7.09 44.73 -7.27
C GLY A 19 7.50 44.12 -5.94
N VAL A 20 6.86 43.01 -5.53
CA VAL A 20 7.22 42.24 -4.33
C VAL A 20 8.66 41.72 -4.42
N PHE A 21 9.05 41.16 -5.57
CA PHE A 21 10.41 40.68 -5.79
C PHE A 21 11.46 41.80 -5.63
N LYS A 22 11.18 42.98 -6.18
CA LYS A 22 12.04 44.16 -6.03
C LYS A 22 12.12 44.61 -4.57
N ALA A 23 11.02 44.56 -3.82
CA ALA A 23 11.00 44.89 -2.39
C ALA A 23 11.80 43.88 -1.54
N GLN A 24 11.75 42.59 -1.91
CA GLN A 24 12.56 41.53 -1.30
C GLN A 24 14.05 41.61 -1.68
N GLY A 25 14.40 42.39 -2.71
CA GLY A 25 15.76 42.48 -3.22
C GLY A 25 16.22 41.26 -4.00
N LEU A 26 15.30 40.42 -4.48
CA LEU A 26 15.65 39.23 -5.26
C LEU A 26 16.39 39.63 -6.54
N LYS A 27 17.49 38.93 -6.84
CA LYS A 27 18.33 39.18 -8.00
C LYS A 27 18.18 38.03 -8.99
N PHE A 28 17.44 38.26 -10.07
CA PHE A 28 17.23 37.26 -11.10
C PHE A 28 18.25 37.40 -12.21
N ASN A 29 18.86 36.29 -12.59
CA ASN A 29 19.63 36.16 -13.82
C ASN A 29 19.00 35.04 -14.67
N VAL A 30 18.69 35.36 -15.92
CA VAL A 30 17.94 34.48 -16.82
C VAL A 30 18.77 34.24 -18.07
N THR A 31 18.97 32.97 -18.42
CA THR A 31 19.61 32.57 -19.68
C THR A 31 18.76 31.60 -20.48
N GLY A 32 19.07 31.48 -21.78
CA GLY A 32 18.38 30.57 -22.70
C GLY A 32 16.97 31.03 -23.07
N ALA A 33 16.60 32.29 -22.82
CA ALA A 33 15.27 32.80 -23.17
C ALA A 33 14.98 32.78 -24.68
N GLU A 34 16.01 32.72 -25.52
CA GLU A 34 15.95 32.47 -26.95
C GLU A 34 15.39 31.09 -27.33
N ASN A 35 15.37 30.12 -26.38
CA ASN A 35 14.84 28.77 -26.59
C ASN A 35 13.32 28.68 -26.47
N ILE A 36 12.64 29.77 -26.11
CA ILE A 36 11.20 29.79 -25.89
C ILE A 36 10.47 29.68 -27.24
N PRO A 37 9.63 28.65 -27.47
CA PRO A 37 8.92 28.48 -28.73
C PRO A 37 7.78 29.50 -28.89
N ASP A 38 7.29 29.67 -30.11
CA ASP A 38 6.11 30.50 -30.41
C ASP A 38 4.78 29.75 -30.32
N THR A 39 4.84 28.42 -30.25
CA THR A 39 3.70 27.50 -30.18
C THR A 39 3.39 27.10 -28.75
N GLY A 40 2.30 26.36 -28.52
CA GLY A 40 2.09 25.69 -27.23
C GLY A 40 3.31 24.84 -26.85
N ALA A 41 3.57 24.73 -25.55
CA ALA A 41 4.67 23.91 -25.02
C ALA A 41 4.44 23.55 -23.55
N VAL A 42 4.94 22.39 -23.14
CA VAL A 42 4.95 21.99 -21.74
C VAL A 42 6.20 22.57 -21.09
N VAL A 43 6.04 23.53 -20.18
CA VAL A 43 7.14 24.08 -19.39
C VAL A 43 7.39 23.16 -18.21
N VAL A 44 8.55 22.50 -18.20
CA VAL A 44 8.92 21.54 -17.17
C VAL A 44 10.00 22.16 -16.29
N ALA A 45 9.71 22.38 -15.01
CA ALA A 45 10.68 22.97 -14.08
C ALA A 45 11.05 22.02 -12.93
N ASN A 46 12.29 22.14 -12.44
CA ASN A 46 12.66 21.56 -11.15
C ASN A 46 11.93 22.30 -10.02
N HIS A 47 11.68 21.62 -8.90
CA HIS A 47 10.89 22.20 -7.80
C HIS A 47 11.67 22.25 -6.50
N THR A 48 12.22 23.41 -6.17
CA THR A 48 13.13 23.67 -5.04
C THR A 48 12.51 24.51 -3.92
N GLY A 49 11.46 25.29 -4.21
CA GLY A 49 10.81 26.18 -3.24
C GLY A 49 9.34 26.49 -3.54
N TYR A 50 8.59 26.89 -2.51
CA TYR A 50 7.15 27.20 -2.63
C TYR A 50 6.85 28.35 -3.61
N MET A 51 7.84 29.20 -3.90
CA MET A 51 7.71 30.36 -4.79
C MET A 51 8.11 30.06 -6.25
N ASP A 52 8.58 28.85 -6.57
CA ASP A 52 9.15 28.55 -7.90
C ASP A 52 8.20 28.87 -9.05
N PHE A 53 6.91 28.57 -8.92
CA PHE A 53 5.92 28.85 -9.97
C PHE A 53 5.85 30.34 -10.33
N THR A 54 6.16 31.23 -9.37
CA THR A 54 6.22 32.67 -9.61
C THR A 54 7.50 33.10 -10.31
N TYR A 55 8.59 32.33 -10.17
CA TYR A 55 9.90 32.61 -10.77
C TYR A 55 10.02 32.00 -12.17
N VAL A 56 9.56 30.76 -12.35
CA VAL A 56 9.58 30.02 -13.63
C VAL A 56 8.87 30.79 -14.75
N GLY A 57 7.86 31.60 -14.43
CA GLY A 57 7.15 32.42 -15.42
C GLY A 57 7.93 33.65 -15.93
N LEU A 58 8.98 34.11 -15.22
CA LEU A 58 9.70 35.35 -15.55
C LEU A 58 10.36 35.35 -16.94
N PRO A 59 11.04 34.28 -17.38
CA PRO A 59 11.66 34.22 -18.71
C PRO A 59 10.64 34.36 -19.85
N PHE A 60 9.40 33.92 -19.64
CA PHE A 60 8.34 33.98 -20.65
C PHE A 60 7.66 35.35 -20.75
N TYR A 61 7.83 36.20 -19.73
CA TYR A 61 7.19 37.51 -19.64
C TYR A 61 8.12 38.70 -19.91
N THR A 62 9.43 38.51 -19.79
CA THR A 62 10.42 39.58 -19.97
C THR A 62 10.91 39.59 -21.43
N PRO A 63 11.10 40.74 -22.08
CA PRO A 63 11.71 40.80 -23.41
C PRO A 63 13.23 40.56 -23.32
N HIS A 64 13.79 39.63 -24.10
CA HIS A 64 15.19 39.20 -23.96
C HIS A 64 16.09 39.54 -25.16
N SER A 65 15.55 40.07 -26.27
CA SER A 65 16.38 40.53 -27.40
C SER A 65 15.76 41.72 -28.13
N PRO A 66 16.53 42.80 -28.39
CA PRO A 66 16.12 43.87 -29.28
C PRO A 66 16.24 43.50 -30.79
N ARG A 67 16.76 42.32 -31.13
CA ARG A 67 17.14 41.94 -32.52
C ARG A 67 16.28 40.83 -33.16
N THR A 68 15.33 40.23 -32.45
CA THR A 68 14.38 39.26 -33.01
C THR A 68 12.95 39.79 -32.93
N ALA A 69 12.17 39.60 -33.99
CA ALA A 69 10.79 40.10 -34.11
C ALA A 69 9.77 39.43 -33.15
N LEU A 70 10.23 38.57 -32.24
CA LEU A 70 9.43 37.70 -31.37
C LEU A 70 9.45 38.18 -29.91
N ASN A 71 9.18 39.46 -29.69
CA ASN A 71 8.97 40.04 -28.34
C ASN A 71 7.49 39.88 -27.89
N ARG A 72 6.99 38.64 -27.81
CA ARG A 72 5.65 38.40 -27.25
C ARG A 72 5.75 37.88 -25.83
N LYS A 73 5.17 38.63 -24.88
CA LYS A 73 4.95 38.16 -23.51
C LYS A 73 4.03 36.93 -23.57
N ARG A 74 4.51 35.80 -23.07
CA ARG A 74 3.74 34.57 -22.93
C ARG A 74 3.45 34.29 -21.46
N LEU A 75 2.29 33.70 -21.21
CA LEU A 75 1.79 33.42 -19.89
C LEU A 75 1.81 31.90 -19.68
N VAL A 76 2.33 31.45 -18.54
CA VAL A 76 2.43 30.02 -18.22
C VAL A 76 1.25 29.64 -17.33
N ARG A 77 0.41 28.71 -17.80
CA ARG A 77 -0.69 28.14 -17.03
C ARG A 77 -0.15 26.99 -16.19
N PHE A 78 0.25 27.29 -14.95
CA PHE A 78 0.72 26.26 -14.03
C PHE A 78 -0.39 25.29 -13.60
N MET A 79 -0.02 24.02 -13.54
CA MET A 79 -0.78 22.98 -12.86
C MET A 79 -0.42 23.01 -11.36
N ALA A 80 -1.42 23.22 -10.50
CA ALA A 80 -1.21 23.38 -9.07
C ALA A 80 -2.21 22.57 -8.25
N LYS A 81 -1.89 22.28 -6.98
CA LYS A 81 -2.71 21.48 -6.07
C LYS A 81 -4.13 22.08 -5.93
N GLN A 82 -5.18 21.27 -6.05
CA GLN A 82 -6.60 21.69 -5.99
C GLN A 82 -6.90 22.51 -4.72
N GLU A 83 -6.30 22.16 -3.59
CA GLU A 83 -6.51 22.82 -2.30
C GLU A 83 -6.03 24.28 -2.27
N VAL A 84 -5.25 24.72 -3.27
CA VAL A 84 -4.96 26.15 -3.46
C VAL A 84 -6.23 26.93 -3.83
N TRP A 85 -7.19 26.28 -4.51
CA TRP A 85 -8.48 26.86 -4.87
C TRP A 85 -9.46 26.98 -3.70
N ASP A 86 -9.26 26.19 -2.65
CA ASP A 86 -10.09 26.26 -1.44
C ASP A 86 -9.77 27.53 -0.60
N ASN A 87 -8.65 28.21 -0.90
CA ASN A 87 -8.31 29.48 -0.26
C ASN A 87 -9.18 30.63 -0.83
N PRO A 88 -9.84 31.43 0.02
CA PRO A 88 -10.78 32.47 -0.42
C PRO A 88 -10.14 33.62 -1.21
N ILE A 89 -8.82 33.80 -1.11
CA ILE A 89 -8.07 34.82 -1.86
C ILE A 89 -7.28 34.15 -3.00
N GLY A 90 -6.57 33.05 -2.69
CA GLY A 90 -5.74 32.33 -3.65
C GLY A 90 -6.54 31.73 -4.81
N GLY A 91 -7.68 31.10 -4.53
CA GLY A 91 -8.50 30.42 -5.54
C GLY A 91 -9.02 31.34 -6.65
N PRO A 92 -9.64 32.50 -6.31
CA PRO A 92 -10.04 33.48 -7.33
C PRO A 92 -8.87 34.00 -8.16
N VAL A 93 -7.69 34.24 -7.55
CA VAL A 93 -6.49 34.70 -8.28
C VAL A 93 -6.00 33.62 -9.24
N MET A 94 -5.88 32.36 -8.79
CA MET A 94 -5.44 31.24 -9.62
C MET A 94 -6.39 31.00 -10.80
N SER A 95 -7.71 31.08 -10.55
CA SER A 95 -8.74 30.95 -11.57
C SER A 95 -8.71 32.10 -12.57
N GLY A 96 -8.55 33.34 -12.10
CA GLY A 96 -8.42 34.52 -12.96
C GLY A 96 -7.15 34.50 -13.85
N MET A 97 -6.11 33.81 -13.40
CA MET A 97 -4.89 33.54 -14.17
C MET A 97 -4.98 32.28 -15.04
N LYS A 98 -6.12 31.57 -14.98
CA LYS A 98 -6.40 30.32 -15.70
C LYS A 98 -5.40 29.21 -15.42
N HIS A 99 -4.93 29.12 -14.17
CA HIS A 99 -4.18 27.96 -13.73
C HIS A 99 -5.06 26.72 -13.68
N ILE A 100 -4.43 25.56 -13.77
CA ILE A 100 -5.13 24.28 -13.86
C ILE A 100 -5.08 23.61 -12.49
N PRO A 101 -6.22 23.39 -11.81
CA PRO A 101 -6.22 22.70 -10.53
C PRO A 101 -5.97 21.21 -10.74
N VAL A 102 -5.20 20.61 -9.84
CA VAL A 102 -4.81 19.19 -9.84
C VAL A 102 -5.25 18.54 -8.56
N ASP A 103 -6.22 17.65 -8.71
CA ASP A 103 -6.58 16.70 -7.69
C ASP A 103 -5.57 15.54 -7.70
N ARG A 104 -4.86 15.37 -6.57
CA ARG A 104 -3.80 14.35 -6.46
C ARG A 104 -4.34 12.92 -6.33
N ILE A 105 -5.65 12.78 -6.12
CA ILE A 105 -6.35 11.51 -6.07
C ILE A 105 -6.94 11.18 -7.45
N ASP A 106 -7.60 12.15 -8.10
CA ASP A 106 -8.17 11.98 -9.45
C ASP A 106 -7.56 12.98 -10.46
N THR A 107 -6.53 12.55 -11.19
CA THR A 107 -5.75 13.43 -12.06
C THR A 107 -6.29 13.57 -13.49
N VAL A 108 -7.30 12.79 -13.88
CA VAL A 108 -7.76 12.70 -15.28
C VAL A 108 -8.32 14.04 -15.79
N PRO A 109 -9.19 14.76 -15.05
CA PRO A 109 -9.75 16.02 -15.53
C PRO A 109 -8.68 17.08 -15.82
N SER A 110 -7.70 17.21 -14.91
CA SER A 110 -6.60 18.17 -15.03
C SER A 110 -5.70 17.87 -16.22
N TYR A 111 -5.45 16.59 -16.49
CA TYR A 111 -4.67 16.15 -17.66
C TYR A 111 -5.35 16.56 -18.97
N ASN A 112 -6.65 16.28 -19.11
CA ASN A 112 -7.41 16.61 -20.32
C ASN A 112 -7.44 18.13 -20.57
N LYS A 113 -7.65 18.93 -19.52
CA LYS A 113 -7.62 20.40 -19.60
C LYS A 113 -6.26 20.92 -20.08
N ALA A 114 -5.17 20.33 -19.58
CA ALA A 114 -3.82 20.72 -19.97
C ALA A 114 -3.54 20.41 -21.45
N VAL A 115 -3.93 19.24 -21.95
CA VAL A 115 -3.80 18.88 -23.37
C VAL A 115 -4.58 19.85 -24.27
N GLU A 116 -5.80 20.23 -23.87
CA GLU A 116 -6.61 21.22 -24.59
C GLU A 116 -5.90 22.59 -24.67
N ASP A 117 -5.38 23.10 -23.55
CA ASP A 117 -4.69 24.40 -23.51
C ASP A 117 -3.39 24.39 -24.35
N LEU A 118 -2.63 23.28 -24.31
CA LEU A 118 -1.44 23.09 -25.14
C LEU A 118 -1.78 23.13 -26.64
N LYS A 119 -2.84 22.43 -27.06
CA LYS A 119 -3.33 22.44 -28.45
C LYS A 119 -3.83 23.83 -28.87
N ALA A 120 -4.35 24.62 -27.93
CA ALA A 120 -4.75 26.01 -28.17
C ALA A 120 -3.56 26.99 -28.28
N GLY A 121 -2.33 26.53 -28.02
CA GLY A 121 -1.11 27.32 -28.12
C GLY A 121 -0.68 27.98 -26.80
N GLU A 122 -1.29 27.62 -25.67
CA GLU A 122 -0.88 28.07 -24.35
C GLU A 122 0.38 27.34 -23.86
N LEU A 123 1.07 27.93 -22.90
CA LEU A 123 2.14 27.27 -22.16
C LEU A 123 1.54 26.62 -20.92
N VAL A 124 1.77 25.33 -20.70
CA VAL A 124 1.35 24.66 -19.46
C VAL A 124 2.56 24.34 -18.62
N GLY A 125 2.61 24.89 -17.41
CA GLY A 125 3.73 24.73 -16.47
C GLY A 125 3.51 23.57 -15.52
N VAL A 126 4.50 22.68 -15.41
CA VAL A 126 4.45 21.51 -14.53
C VAL A 126 5.77 21.30 -13.79
N PHE A 127 5.64 20.80 -12.56
CA PHE A 127 6.74 20.33 -11.73
C PHE A 127 6.66 18.80 -11.67
N PRO A 128 7.32 18.07 -12.59
CA PRO A 128 7.09 16.63 -12.75
C PRO A 128 7.63 15.78 -11.60
N GLU A 129 8.39 16.36 -10.68
CA GLU A 129 8.84 15.73 -9.43
C GLU A 129 7.66 15.45 -8.46
N GLY A 130 6.53 16.15 -8.61
CA GLY A 130 5.29 15.92 -7.85
C GLY A 130 5.29 16.47 -6.41
N THR A 131 6.46 16.71 -5.81
CA THR A 131 6.68 17.42 -4.55
C THR A 131 7.91 18.31 -4.66
N LEU A 132 8.04 19.30 -3.77
CA LEU A 132 9.29 20.05 -3.61
C LEU A 132 10.44 19.10 -3.24
N SER A 133 11.58 19.27 -3.88
CA SER A 133 12.82 18.55 -3.63
C SER A 133 13.44 18.97 -2.30
N ARG A 134 13.93 17.98 -1.55
CA ARG A 134 14.71 18.17 -0.32
C ARG A 134 16.22 18.06 -0.53
N SER A 135 16.63 17.36 -1.58
CA SER A 135 18.03 17.22 -1.98
C SER A 135 18.49 18.35 -2.91
N PHE A 136 17.52 19.08 -3.50
CA PHE A 136 17.74 20.04 -4.58
C PHE A 136 18.40 19.45 -5.82
N GLU A 137 18.34 18.12 -5.97
CA GLU A 137 18.69 17.37 -7.17
C GLU A 137 17.43 16.94 -7.94
N ILE A 138 17.60 16.56 -9.21
CA ILE A 138 16.49 16.10 -10.05
C ILE A 138 16.07 14.69 -9.66
N LYS A 139 14.90 14.61 -9.02
CA LYS A 139 14.26 13.36 -8.61
C LYS A 139 13.69 12.56 -9.77
N LYS A 140 13.11 11.40 -9.46
CA LYS A 140 12.30 10.64 -10.43
C LYS A 140 11.12 11.52 -10.89
N LEU A 141 10.95 11.61 -12.21
CA LEU A 141 9.90 12.41 -12.83
C LEU A 141 8.66 11.54 -13.12
N ARG A 142 7.47 12.14 -13.01
CA ARG A 142 6.21 11.54 -13.48
C ARG A 142 6.09 11.66 -15.00
N THR A 143 5.47 10.66 -15.64
CA THR A 143 5.33 10.58 -17.11
C THR A 143 4.34 11.58 -17.72
N GLY A 144 3.56 12.29 -16.90
CA GLY A 144 2.50 13.20 -17.35
C GLY A 144 2.98 14.26 -18.34
N ALA A 145 4.15 14.88 -18.11
CA ALA A 145 4.69 15.90 -18.99
C ALA A 145 4.96 15.37 -20.41
N VAL A 146 5.60 14.20 -20.52
CA VAL A 146 5.89 13.52 -21.79
C VAL A 146 4.60 13.14 -22.52
N ARG A 147 3.63 12.59 -21.78
CA ARG A 147 2.33 12.19 -22.35
C ARG A 147 1.55 13.39 -22.90
N MET A 148 1.46 14.47 -22.13
CA MET A 148 0.77 15.70 -22.57
C MET A 148 1.44 16.33 -23.80
N ALA A 149 2.77 16.41 -23.81
CA ALA A 149 3.52 16.97 -24.93
C ALA A 149 3.29 16.20 -26.23
N ARG A 150 3.36 14.85 -26.19
CA ARG A 150 3.08 14.01 -27.35
C ARG A 150 1.63 14.13 -27.82
N GLU A 151 0.68 14.04 -26.90
CA GLU A 151 -0.76 14.08 -27.24
C GLU A 151 -1.19 15.43 -27.82
N ALA A 152 -0.56 16.52 -27.38
CA ALA A 152 -0.78 17.86 -27.92
C ALA A 152 0.08 18.17 -29.16
N GLY A 153 1.09 17.35 -29.48
CA GLY A 153 2.01 17.59 -30.59
C GLY A 153 2.91 18.81 -30.38
N VAL A 154 3.33 19.06 -29.13
CA VAL A 154 4.09 20.25 -28.72
C VAL A 154 5.41 19.86 -28.05
N PRO A 155 6.43 20.74 -28.05
CA PRO A 155 7.69 20.47 -27.36
C PRO A 155 7.54 20.61 -25.84
N ILE A 156 8.52 20.03 -25.14
CA ILE A 156 8.81 20.30 -23.74
C ILE A 156 9.91 21.36 -23.66
N VAL A 157 9.75 22.36 -22.80
CA VAL A 157 10.78 23.36 -22.50
C VAL A 157 11.24 23.14 -21.07
N PRO A 158 12.40 22.51 -20.84
CA PRO A 158 12.95 22.35 -19.51
C PRO A 158 13.46 23.69 -18.96
N VAL A 159 13.14 24.01 -17.71
CA VAL A 159 13.56 25.23 -17.01
C VAL A 159 14.19 24.84 -15.69
N ILE A 160 15.43 25.25 -15.47
CA ILE A 160 16.18 24.91 -14.26
C ILE A 160 16.35 26.17 -13.41
N LEU A 161 16.11 26.03 -12.10
CA LEU A 161 16.23 27.10 -11.11
C LEU A 161 17.19 26.68 -9.99
N VAL A 162 18.08 27.61 -9.62
CA VAL A 162 18.96 27.51 -8.46
C VAL A 162 18.90 28.80 -7.65
N GLY A 163 18.88 28.68 -6.33
CA GLY A 163 18.82 29.80 -5.38
C GLY A 163 17.42 30.08 -4.82
N SER A 164 16.37 29.62 -5.50
CA SER A 164 14.98 29.75 -5.04
C SER A 164 14.72 29.04 -3.70
N GLN A 165 15.37 27.90 -3.45
CA GLN A 165 15.30 27.19 -2.19
C GLN A 165 15.79 28.00 -0.97
N ARG A 166 16.51 29.11 -1.19
CA ARG A 166 16.94 30.01 -0.11
C ARG A 166 15.83 30.97 0.34
N VAL A 167 14.74 31.08 -0.42
CA VAL A 167 13.63 31.98 -0.10
C VAL A 167 12.58 31.26 0.75
N TRP A 168 12.10 30.11 0.28
CA TRP A 168 11.11 29.33 1.02
C TRP A 168 11.16 27.85 0.58
N PRO A 169 12.10 27.06 1.12
CA PRO A 169 12.21 25.64 0.82
C PRO A 169 11.16 24.81 1.58
N LYS A 170 11.07 23.54 1.25
CA LYS A 170 10.34 22.55 2.06
C LYS A 170 11.14 22.24 3.33
N ASP A 171 10.45 22.14 4.46
CA ASP A 171 11.03 21.78 5.77
C ASP A 171 12.17 22.72 6.26
N GLY A 172 12.21 23.96 5.76
CA GLY A 172 13.19 24.96 6.16
C GLY A 172 12.59 26.35 6.40
N PRO A 173 13.39 27.30 6.90
CA PRO A 173 12.92 28.63 7.27
C PRO A 173 12.44 29.44 6.06
N LYS A 174 11.47 30.32 6.33
CA LYS A 174 10.85 31.20 5.34
C LYS A 174 11.48 32.59 5.37
N HIS A 175 12.13 32.99 4.29
CA HIS A 175 12.86 34.25 4.15
C HIS A 175 12.18 35.21 3.14
N LEU A 176 10.96 35.66 3.44
CA LEU A 176 10.19 36.58 2.57
C LEU A 176 10.47 38.07 2.76
N GLY A 177 11.41 38.43 3.64
CA GLY A 177 11.85 39.82 3.85
C GLY A 177 12.80 40.30 2.73
N ARG A 178 13.67 41.26 3.05
CA ARG A 178 14.72 41.72 2.13
C ARG A 178 15.90 40.74 2.09
N SER A 179 15.65 39.55 1.55
CA SER A 179 16.60 38.42 1.54
C SER A 179 17.81 38.65 0.64
N ASN A 180 17.69 39.54 -0.37
CA ASN A 180 18.74 39.81 -1.37
C ASN A 180 19.24 38.54 -2.09
N THR A 181 18.40 37.52 -2.18
CA THR A 181 18.75 36.20 -2.71
C THR A 181 19.01 36.25 -4.22
N PRO A 182 20.18 35.77 -4.71
CA PRO A 182 20.40 35.49 -6.12
C PRO A 182 19.61 34.25 -6.56
N ILE A 183 18.91 34.36 -7.68
CA ILE A 183 18.12 33.28 -8.29
C ILE A 183 18.53 33.19 -9.76
N GLU A 184 19.17 32.07 -10.11
CA GLU A 184 19.57 31.75 -11.47
C GLU A 184 18.48 30.90 -12.12
N ILE A 185 18.08 31.27 -13.34
CA ILE A 185 17.08 30.56 -14.14
C ILE A 185 17.65 30.28 -15.52
N ASN A 186 17.71 29.01 -15.91
CA ASN A 186 18.16 28.60 -17.24
C ASN A 186 17.01 27.93 -18.00
N VAL A 187 16.65 28.49 -19.16
CA VAL A 187 15.67 27.90 -20.09
C VAL A 187 16.44 27.05 -21.10
N LEU A 188 16.34 25.73 -20.97
CA LEU A 188 17.03 24.80 -21.85
C LEU A 188 16.37 24.75 -23.24
N PRO A 189 17.08 24.24 -24.28
CA PRO A 189 16.51 24.06 -25.60
C PRO A 189 15.19 23.28 -25.57
N ALA A 190 14.22 23.74 -26.35
CA ALA A 190 12.96 23.05 -26.53
C ALA A 190 13.22 21.65 -27.11
N TRP A 191 12.62 20.63 -26.48
CA TRP A 191 12.85 19.23 -26.78
C TRP A 191 11.55 18.54 -27.15
N TYR A 192 11.53 17.88 -28.31
CA TYR A 192 10.40 17.06 -28.71
C TYR A 192 10.59 15.64 -28.16
N PRO A 193 9.66 15.14 -27.33
CA PRO A 193 9.77 13.79 -26.79
C PRO A 193 9.72 12.77 -27.94
N PRO A 194 10.77 11.93 -28.13
CA PRO A 194 10.79 10.90 -29.17
C PRO A 194 9.68 9.87 -28.93
N GLU A 195 9.41 8.99 -29.90
CA GLU A 195 8.51 7.84 -29.72
C GLU A 195 9.06 6.80 -28.73
N GLY A 196 8.18 5.93 -28.22
CA GLY A 196 8.54 4.83 -27.31
C GLY A 196 7.89 4.89 -25.92
N PRO A 197 8.20 3.94 -25.01
CA PRO A 197 7.60 3.89 -23.68
C PRO A 197 7.77 5.20 -22.91
N ALA A 198 6.67 5.71 -22.32
CA ALA A 198 6.65 7.05 -21.72
C ALA A 198 7.58 7.17 -20.51
N ASP A 199 7.80 6.09 -19.78
CA ASP A 199 8.73 5.98 -18.66
C ASP A 199 10.20 6.10 -19.11
N GLU A 200 10.61 5.42 -20.18
CA GLU A 200 11.96 5.55 -20.75
C GLU A 200 12.23 6.96 -21.27
N VAL A 201 11.27 7.53 -22.00
CA VAL A 201 11.40 8.92 -22.49
C VAL A 201 11.38 9.94 -21.36
N THR A 202 10.68 9.64 -20.25
CA THR A 202 10.74 10.45 -19.03
C THR A 202 12.11 10.36 -18.35
N LYS A 203 12.81 9.21 -18.40
CA LYS A 203 14.21 9.11 -17.94
C LYS A 203 15.13 9.98 -18.78
N GLN A 204 14.94 10.05 -20.10
CA GLN A 204 15.74 10.95 -20.96
C GLN A 204 15.54 12.42 -20.56
N LEU A 205 14.29 12.85 -20.37
CA LEU A 205 13.99 14.20 -19.88
C LEU A 205 14.66 14.48 -18.53
N ARG A 206 14.67 13.50 -17.62
CA ARG A 206 15.36 13.62 -16.33
C ARG A 206 16.86 13.86 -16.50
N HIS A 207 17.53 13.15 -17.42
CA HIS A 207 18.96 13.36 -17.68
C HIS A 207 19.22 14.76 -18.23
N ILE A 208 18.43 15.23 -19.21
CA ILE A 208 18.52 16.59 -19.75
C ILE A 208 18.43 17.64 -18.62
N MET A 209 17.48 17.47 -17.71
CA MET A 209 17.34 18.38 -16.57
C MET A 209 18.48 18.26 -15.55
N ALA A 210 19.01 17.05 -15.31
CA ALA A 210 20.09 16.82 -14.37
C ALA A 210 21.41 17.43 -14.86
N ASP A 211 21.70 17.30 -16.16
CA ASP A 211 22.88 17.89 -16.80
C ASP A 211 22.78 19.42 -16.72
N GLY A 212 21.63 19.99 -17.13
CA GLY A 212 21.42 21.45 -17.04
C GLY A 212 21.42 21.99 -15.60
N LEU A 213 21.05 21.17 -14.60
CA LEU A 213 21.18 21.52 -13.18
C LEU A 213 22.63 21.51 -12.71
N ALA A 214 23.43 20.53 -13.13
CA ALA A 214 24.84 20.48 -12.80
C ALA A 214 25.59 21.70 -13.36
N GLU A 215 25.32 22.05 -14.62
CA GLU A 215 25.86 23.26 -15.26
C GLU A 215 25.44 24.54 -14.52
N LEU A 216 24.15 24.64 -14.13
CA LEU A 216 23.66 25.83 -13.44
C LEU A 216 24.25 25.98 -12.04
N TRP A 217 24.50 24.89 -11.32
CA TRP A 217 25.21 24.92 -10.03
C TRP A 217 26.66 25.38 -10.17
N GLN A 218 27.39 24.90 -11.18
CA GLN A 218 28.75 25.36 -11.47
C GLN A 218 28.75 26.87 -11.73
N ARG A 219 27.84 27.35 -12.59
CA ARG A 219 27.73 28.77 -12.88
C ARG A 219 27.33 29.60 -11.65
N TYR A 220 26.46 29.05 -10.79
CA TYR A 220 26.04 29.72 -9.57
C TYR A 220 27.24 29.94 -8.62
N ASP A 221 28.12 28.95 -8.49
CA ASP A 221 29.39 29.04 -7.76
C ASP A 221 30.31 30.13 -8.36
N GLU A 222 30.49 30.13 -9.68
CA GLU A 222 31.31 31.12 -10.39
C GLU A 222 30.80 32.57 -10.23
N LEU A 223 29.47 32.78 -10.26
CA LEU A 223 28.87 34.11 -10.19
C LEU A 223 28.72 34.65 -8.78
N HIS A 224 28.47 33.79 -7.79
CA HIS A 224 28.09 34.21 -6.43
C HIS A 224 29.13 33.82 -5.36
N GLY A 225 30.22 33.18 -5.76
CA GLY A 225 31.28 32.70 -4.87
C GLY A 225 31.09 31.24 -4.45
N PRO A 226 32.10 30.66 -3.78
CA PRO A 226 32.13 29.24 -3.46
C PRO A 226 30.89 28.80 -2.68
N LEU A 227 30.34 27.63 -3.03
CA LEU A 227 29.23 27.02 -2.32
C LEU A 227 29.61 26.78 -0.85
N PRO A 228 28.81 27.27 0.12
CA PRO A 228 29.13 27.13 1.54
C PRO A 228 28.93 25.69 2.02
N GLU A 229 29.98 25.10 2.57
CA GLU A 229 29.97 23.78 3.21
C GLU A 229 28.91 23.69 4.31
N GLY A 230 28.19 22.57 4.37
CA GLY A 230 27.16 22.29 5.35
C GLY A 230 25.89 23.15 5.25
N ALA A 231 25.80 24.07 4.28
CA ALA A 231 24.63 24.93 4.16
C ALA A 231 23.39 24.14 3.74
N PRO A 232 22.24 24.30 4.42
CA PRO A 232 21.06 23.44 4.22
C PRO A 232 20.37 23.61 2.87
N TRP A 233 20.78 24.59 2.06
CA TRP A 233 20.23 24.88 0.73
C TRP A 233 21.14 24.39 -0.42
N VAL A 234 22.31 23.85 -0.08
CA VAL A 234 23.30 23.27 -1.01
C VAL A 234 23.15 21.75 -1.01
N PRO A 235 23.10 21.09 -2.19
CA PRO A 235 23.02 19.62 -2.28
C PRO A 235 24.19 18.91 -1.59
N ALA A 236 23.93 17.72 -1.03
CA ALA A 236 24.95 16.90 -0.36
C ALA A 236 26.16 16.56 -1.26
N ARG A 237 25.94 16.38 -2.57
CA ARG A 237 27.01 16.15 -3.57
C ARG A 237 28.03 17.29 -3.71
N TYR A 238 27.72 18.48 -3.18
CA TYR A 238 28.58 19.65 -3.15
C TYR A 238 28.96 20.02 -1.70
N ASP A 239 29.08 19.01 -0.83
CA ASP A 239 29.39 19.15 0.59
C ASP A 239 28.38 20.04 1.36
N GLY A 240 27.16 20.15 0.83
CA GLY A 240 26.06 20.89 1.43
C GLY A 240 25.32 20.13 2.52
N GLY A 241 24.47 20.83 3.27
CA GLY A 241 23.67 20.27 4.36
C GLY A 241 22.28 19.78 3.97
N ALA A 242 21.93 19.79 2.67
CA ALA A 242 20.66 19.21 2.21
C ALA A 242 20.69 17.67 2.28
N LEU A 243 19.52 17.03 2.30
CA LEU A 243 19.43 15.56 2.31
C LEU A 243 20.06 14.96 1.04
N THR A 244 20.61 13.75 1.18
CA THR A 244 21.00 12.97 -0.01
C THR A 244 19.77 12.64 -0.85
N LEU A 245 19.98 12.36 -2.15
CA LEU A 245 18.89 11.95 -3.02
C LEU A 245 18.17 10.69 -2.51
N GLU A 246 18.91 9.75 -1.91
CA GLU A 246 18.35 8.51 -1.36
C GLU A 246 17.44 8.79 -0.15
N GLU A 247 17.90 9.57 0.83
CA GLU A 247 17.12 9.93 2.02
C GLU A 247 15.87 10.75 1.64
N ALA A 248 16.03 11.72 0.74
CA ALA A 248 14.92 12.51 0.23
C ALA A 248 13.88 11.64 -0.48
N GLN A 249 14.34 10.66 -1.28
CA GLN A 249 13.46 9.72 -1.99
C GLN A 249 12.68 8.84 -1.00
N LYS A 250 13.31 8.29 0.04
CA LYS A 250 12.64 7.53 1.10
C LYS A 250 11.49 8.33 1.74
N LEU A 251 11.75 9.59 2.12
CA LEU A 251 10.73 10.46 2.71
C LEU A 251 9.58 10.77 1.74
N ASP A 252 9.88 10.99 0.46
CA ASP A 252 8.83 11.29 -0.53
C ASP A 252 8.03 10.05 -0.93
N ASP A 253 8.64 8.85 -0.93
CA ASP A 253 7.96 7.58 -1.12
C ASP A 253 7.02 7.29 0.04
N ALA A 254 7.42 7.56 1.28
CA ALA A 254 6.53 7.48 2.44
C ALA A 254 5.28 8.37 2.27
N VAL A 255 5.45 9.60 1.76
CA VAL A 255 4.32 10.50 1.47
C VAL A 255 3.43 9.95 0.34
N GLN A 256 4.00 9.37 -0.73
CA GLN A 256 3.18 8.78 -1.79
C GLN A 256 2.45 7.53 -1.33
N ASN A 257 3.09 6.69 -0.52
CA ASN A 257 2.48 5.50 0.06
C ASN A 257 1.31 5.87 0.95
N GLU A 258 1.45 6.91 1.77
CA GLU A 258 0.35 7.43 2.58
C GLU A 258 -0.81 7.94 1.73
N ARG A 259 -0.54 8.65 0.63
CA ARG A 259 -1.59 9.08 -0.31
C ARG A 259 -2.31 7.91 -0.97
N ARG A 260 -1.56 6.88 -1.38
CA ARG A 260 -2.13 5.66 -1.95
C ARG A 260 -3.03 4.99 -0.92
N ARG A 261 -2.57 4.84 0.33
CA ARG A 261 -3.35 4.30 1.44
C ARG A 261 -4.65 5.07 1.66
N VAL A 262 -4.60 6.40 1.74
CA VAL A 262 -5.79 7.24 1.91
C VAL A 262 -6.77 7.09 0.75
N ARG A 263 -6.27 6.99 -0.48
CA ARG A 263 -7.12 6.71 -1.66
C ARG A 263 -7.79 5.35 -1.56
N THR A 264 -7.02 4.31 -1.25
CA THR A 264 -7.55 2.95 -1.05
C THR A 264 -8.61 2.93 0.04
N LEU A 265 -8.35 3.58 1.19
CA LEU A 265 -9.32 3.71 2.28
C LEU A 265 -10.62 4.37 1.81
N ARG A 266 -10.54 5.48 1.07
CA ARG A 266 -11.73 6.12 0.47
C ARG A 266 -12.48 5.13 -0.43
N ASP A 267 -11.76 4.47 -1.33
CA ASP A 267 -12.36 3.57 -2.32
C ASP A 267 -13.04 2.37 -1.63
N ASP A 268 -12.45 1.85 -0.54
CA ASP A 268 -13.03 0.76 0.24
C ASP A 268 -14.27 1.23 1.03
N LEU A 269 -14.29 2.45 1.56
CA LEU A 269 -15.48 3.05 2.18
C LEU A 269 -16.62 3.25 1.16
N ASP A 270 -16.29 3.73 -0.05
CA ASP A 270 -17.26 3.90 -1.12
C ASP A 270 -17.82 2.56 -1.61
N ALA A 271 -16.95 1.54 -1.76
CA ALA A 271 -17.37 0.19 -2.11
C ALA A 271 -18.29 -0.42 -1.04
N LEU A 272 -17.99 -0.22 0.25
CA LEU A 272 -18.85 -0.66 1.34
C LEU A 272 -20.21 0.07 1.32
N ALA A 273 -20.21 1.37 1.04
CA ALA A 273 -21.43 2.15 0.87
C ALA A 273 -22.28 1.66 -0.32
N ASP A 274 -21.64 1.28 -1.43
CA ASP A 274 -22.33 0.73 -2.60
C ASP A 274 -22.97 -0.64 -2.29
N LYS A 275 -22.25 -1.53 -1.59
CA LYS A 275 -22.80 -2.82 -1.12
C LYS A 275 -24.01 -2.62 -0.21
N LEU A 276 -23.91 -1.69 0.74
CA LEU A 276 -25.00 -1.37 1.65
C LEU A 276 -26.21 -0.78 0.91
N ASN A 277 -25.97 0.09 -0.07
CA ASN A 277 -27.05 0.66 -0.89
C ASN A 277 -27.77 -0.43 -1.72
N ALA A 278 -27.02 -1.39 -2.28
CA ALA A 278 -27.59 -2.54 -2.99
C ALA A 278 -28.46 -3.42 -2.06
N LEU A 279 -28.01 -3.65 -0.82
CA LEU A 279 -28.79 -4.37 0.19
C LEU A 279 -30.11 -3.65 0.50
N LEU A 280 -30.06 -2.33 0.74
CA LEU A 280 -31.26 -1.54 1.03
C LEU A 280 -32.26 -1.57 -0.13
N ALA A 281 -31.79 -1.52 -1.39
CA ALA A 281 -32.64 -1.66 -2.56
C ALA A 281 -33.36 -3.02 -2.59
N GLY A 282 -32.63 -4.11 -2.31
CA GLY A 282 -33.21 -5.46 -2.24
C GLY A 282 -34.27 -5.62 -1.14
N LEU A 283 -34.07 -4.98 0.02
CA LEU A 283 -35.05 -4.98 1.13
C LEU A 283 -36.37 -4.28 0.76
N GLY A 284 -36.29 -3.21 -0.03
CA GLY A 284 -37.48 -2.50 -0.53
C GLY A 284 -38.36 -3.38 -1.42
N GLU A 285 -37.77 -4.29 -2.18
CA GLU A 285 -38.49 -5.22 -3.06
C GLU A 285 -39.09 -6.43 -2.30
N THR A 286 -38.43 -6.89 -1.22
CA THR A 286 -38.86 -8.05 -0.39
C THR A 286 -39.90 -7.72 0.67
N SER A 287 -40.40 -6.48 0.72
CA SER A 287 -41.34 -5.97 1.74
C SER A 287 -42.75 -6.62 1.74
N LYS A 288 -42.94 -7.78 1.09
CA LYS A 288 -44.18 -8.59 1.13
C LYS A 288 -44.07 -9.88 1.95
N GLU A 289 -42.89 -10.29 2.41
CA GLU A 289 -42.68 -11.59 3.09
C GLU A 289 -42.56 -11.52 4.63
N LEU A 290 -42.60 -10.33 5.22
CA LEU A 290 -42.38 -10.09 6.67
C LEU A 290 -43.44 -10.66 7.64
N VAL A 291 -44.37 -11.51 7.19
CA VAL A 291 -45.58 -11.88 7.95
C VAL A 291 -45.40 -13.11 8.86
N VAL A 292 -44.34 -13.92 8.76
CA VAL A 292 -44.21 -15.13 9.60
C VAL A 292 -42.75 -15.41 10.03
N GLN A 293 -42.23 -14.66 10.99
CA GLN A 293 -40.97 -15.02 11.67
C GLN A 293 -41.23 -15.36 13.15
N SER A 294 -40.51 -16.36 13.67
CA SER A 294 -40.51 -16.67 15.10
C SER A 294 -39.86 -15.51 15.90
N LYS A 295 -40.19 -15.38 17.19
CA LYS A 295 -39.58 -14.36 18.07
C LYS A 295 -38.06 -14.46 18.10
N ASP A 296 -37.52 -15.68 18.07
CA ASP A 296 -36.07 -15.91 18.13
C ASP A 296 -35.37 -15.47 16.83
N ALA A 297 -35.99 -15.73 15.67
CA ALA A 297 -35.49 -15.24 14.39
C ALA A 297 -35.50 -13.69 14.32
N ALA A 298 -36.59 -13.07 14.77
CA ALA A 298 -36.69 -11.62 14.84
C ALA A 298 -35.60 -11.01 15.74
N ASN A 299 -35.38 -11.59 16.93
CA ASN A 299 -34.32 -11.15 17.84
C ASN A 299 -32.91 -11.29 17.22
N HIS A 300 -32.63 -12.41 16.56
CA HIS A 300 -31.35 -12.65 15.89
C HIS A 300 -31.10 -11.61 14.79
N THR A 301 -32.09 -11.36 13.91
CA THR A 301 -31.93 -10.35 12.85
C THR A 301 -31.74 -8.94 13.40
N ALA A 302 -32.46 -8.57 14.47
CA ALA A 302 -32.30 -7.27 15.12
C ALA A 302 -30.91 -7.09 15.72
N GLN A 303 -30.35 -8.15 16.32
CA GLN A 303 -28.99 -8.14 16.84
C GLN A 303 -27.97 -7.96 15.72
N THR A 304 -28.11 -8.68 14.60
CA THR A 304 -27.22 -8.54 13.44
C THR A 304 -27.27 -7.13 12.84
N VAL A 305 -28.47 -6.55 12.72
CA VAL A 305 -28.62 -5.15 12.28
C VAL A 305 -27.91 -4.19 13.23
N ALA A 306 -28.09 -4.35 14.54
CA ALA A 306 -27.42 -3.50 15.53
C ALA A 306 -25.90 -3.60 15.43
N THR A 307 -25.36 -4.82 15.33
CA THR A 307 -23.92 -5.06 15.13
C THR A 307 -23.41 -4.41 13.85
N ALA A 308 -24.14 -4.52 12.73
CA ALA A 308 -23.79 -3.88 11.47
C ALA A 308 -23.73 -2.35 11.59
N LYS A 309 -24.75 -1.74 12.22
CA LYS A 309 -24.78 -0.29 12.45
C LYS A 309 -23.59 0.18 13.29
N THR A 310 -23.34 -0.48 14.43
CA THR A 310 -22.20 -0.14 15.30
C THR A 310 -20.86 -0.29 14.58
N ALA A 311 -20.65 -1.37 13.82
CA ALA A 311 -19.40 -1.59 13.09
C ALA A 311 -19.14 -0.49 12.05
N ILE A 312 -20.18 -0.10 11.30
CA ILE A 312 -20.12 0.98 10.31
C ILE A 312 -19.85 2.35 10.96
N GLU A 313 -20.52 2.65 12.06
CA GLU A 313 -20.34 3.92 12.79
C GLU A 313 -18.90 4.05 13.29
N GLN A 314 -18.39 3.01 13.95
CA GLN A 314 -17.01 2.96 14.44
C GLN A 314 -16.00 3.09 13.30
N LEU A 315 -16.20 2.39 12.18
CA LEU A 315 -15.32 2.53 11.01
C LEU A 315 -15.33 3.97 10.47
N ALA A 316 -16.50 4.58 10.33
CA ALA A 316 -16.61 5.93 9.79
C ALA A 316 -15.99 6.99 10.71
N GLU A 317 -16.00 6.78 12.04
CA GLU A 317 -15.28 7.61 13.02
C GLU A 317 -13.76 7.43 12.88
N ASP A 318 -13.28 6.19 12.99
CA ASP A 318 -11.85 5.87 12.99
C ASP A 318 -11.19 6.23 11.64
N ALA A 319 -11.89 6.09 10.51
CA ALA A 319 -11.30 6.29 9.18
C ALA A 319 -10.74 7.70 8.95
N VAL A 320 -11.30 8.72 9.62
CA VAL A 320 -10.86 10.11 9.51
C VAL A 320 -9.64 10.38 10.41
N GLU A 321 -9.45 9.56 11.46
CA GLU A 321 -8.40 9.75 12.44
C GLU A 321 -7.00 9.48 11.85
N GLY A 322 -6.10 10.45 12.06
CA GLY A 322 -4.71 10.37 11.60
C GLY A 322 -4.50 10.65 10.11
N VAL A 323 -5.56 10.90 9.32
CA VAL A 323 -5.44 11.32 7.92
C VAL A 323 -5.01 12.79 7.89
N LYS A 324 -3.91 13.10 7.18
CA LYS A 324 -3.42 14.49 7.02
C LYS A 324 -3.84 15.13 5.69
N GLU A 325 -3.74 14.38 4.59
CA GLU A 325 -4.06 14.82 3.23
C GLU A 325 -5.23 13.99 2.72
N GLY A 326 -6.26 14.60 2.12
CA GLY A 326 -7.46 13.90 1.64
C GLY A 326 -8.56 13.66 2.68
N VAL A 327 -8.45 14.25 3.88
CA VAL A 327 -9.41 14.14 5.00
C VAL A 327 -10.84 14.39 4.56
N SER A 328 -11.09 15.47 3.80
CA SER A 328 -12.43 15.84 3.35
C SER A 328 -13.12 14.74 2.52
N LYS A 329 -12.35 14.00 1.72
CA LYS A 329 -12.89 12.92 0.88
C LYS A 329 -13.21 11.68 1.71
N VAL A 330 -12.31 11.29 2.61
CA VAL A 330 -12.55 10.18 3.53
C VAL A 330 -13.76 10.49 4.43
N ALA A 331 -13.85 11.72 4.94
CA ALA A 331 -15.00 12.17 5.73
C ALA A 331 -16.31 12.17 4.93
N SER A 332 -16.26 12.55 3.65
CA SER A 332 -17.42 12.49 2.74
C SER A 332 -17.89 11.05 2.52
N ALA A 333 -16.97 10.12 2.23
CA ALA A 333 -17.28 8.70 2.07
C ALA A 333 -17.82 8.08 3.37
N GLY A 334 -17.20 8.39 4.52
CA GLY A 334 -17.69 7.96 5.83
C GLY A 334 -19.08 8.52 6.18
N SER A 335 -19.36 9.78 5.83
CA SER A 335 -20.68 10.39 6.03
C SER A 335 -21.76 9.71 5.19
N ARG A 336 -21.46 9.39 3.92
CA ARG A 336 -22.35 8.62 3.04
C ARG A 336 -22.66 7.25 3.64
N LEU A 337 -21.65 6.55 4.15
CA LEU A 337 -21.79 5.24 4.79
C LEU A 337 -22.72 5.32 6.02
N ARG A 338 -22.54 6.33 6.89
CA ARG A 338 -23.43 6.57 8.06
C ARG A 338 -24.87 6.86 7.64
N GLN A 339 -25.06 7.68 6.62
CA GLN A 339 -26.40 8.01 6.12
C GLN A 339 -27.15 6.79 5.59
N LEU A 340 -26.45 5.87 4.91
CA LEU A 340 -27.03 4.61 4.44
C LEU A 340 -27.31 3.65 5.60
N SER A 341 -26.38 3.53 6.55
CA SER A 341 -26.54 2.66 7.73
C SER A 341 -27.78 3.03 8.56
N ALA A 342 -28.06 4.32 8.70
CA ALA A 342 -29.26 4.80 9.39
C ALA A 342 -30.57 4.32 8.76
N GLN A 343 -30.58 4.00 7.46
CA GLN A 343 -31.77 3.55 6.72
C GLN A 343 -32.06 2.06 6.87
N ILE A 344 -31.14 1.26 7.45
CA ILE A 344 -31.38 -0.17 7.67
C ILE A 344 -32.55 -0.33 8.68
N PRO A 345 -33.64 -1.04 8.32
CA PRO A 345 -34.73 -1.33 9.24
C PRO A 345 -34.25 -2.16 10.44
N THR A 346 -34.93 -2.04 11.59
CA THR A 346 -34.58 -2.80 12.79
C THR A 346 -34.69 -4.31 12.62
N ASN A 347 -35.62 -4.78 11.78
CA ASN A 347 -35.77 -6.18 11.41
C ASN A 347 -35.66 -6.34 9.89
N VAL A 348 -34.99 -7.40 9.46
CA VAL A 348 -34.77 -7.73 8.04
C VAL A 348 -35.16 -9.19 7.76
N PRO A 349 -35.43 -9.57 6.50
CA PRO A 349 -35.58 -10.97 6.13
C PRO A 349 -34.33 -11.80 6.48
N LEU A 350 -34.51 -13.08 6.83
CA LEU A 350 -33.39 -14.00 7.12
C LEU A 350 -32.38 -14.08 5.97
N ALA A 351 -32.84 -13.99 4.72
CA ALA A 351 -31.98 -13.98 3.54
C ALA A 351 -31.00 -12.78 3.48
N ALA A 352 -31.25 -11.72 4.25
CA ALA A 352 -30.37 -10.55 4.33
C ALA A 352 -29.30 -10.67 5.44
N VAL A 353 -29.40 -11.67 6.32
CA VAL A 353 -28.48 -11.83 7.48
C VAL A 353 -27.05 -12.06 7.01
N ASP A 354 -26.84 -12.92 6.00
CA ASP A 354 -25.51 -13.22 5.48
C ASP A 354 -24.86 -11.98 4.84
N ALA A 355 -25.64 -11.19 4.11
CA ALA A 355 -25.17 -9.93 3.54
C ALA A 355 -24.79 -8.90 4.62
N LEU A 356 -25.56 -8.82 5.71
CA LEU A 356 -25.22 -7.96 6.85
C LEU A 356 -23.96 -8.44 7.59
N ASN A 357 -23.82 -9.75 7.81
CA ASN A 357 -22.60 -10.32 8.39
C ASN A 357 -21.38 -10.05 7.51
N GLN A 358 -21.54 -10.12 6.20
CA GLN A 358 -20.47 -9.75 5.27
C GLN A 358 -20.11 -8.26 5.37
N LEU A 359 -21.10 -7.36 5.52
CA LEU A 359 -20.84 -5.93 5.74
C LEU A 359 -20.10 -5.67 7.07
N VAL A 360 -20.45 -6.40 8.14
CA VAL A 360 -19.73 -6.35 9.43
C VAL A 360 -18.28 -6.79 9.24
N SER A 361 -18.07 -7.89 8.53
CA SER A 361 -16.74 -8.42 8.22
C SER A 361 -15.92 -7.42 7.42
N ASP A 362 -16.45 -6.90 6.32
CA ASP A 362 -15.79 -5.89 5.48
C ASP A 362 -15.46 -4.62 6.29
N ALA A 363 -16.39 -4.15 7.14
CA ALA A 363 -16.16 -2.99 7.99
C ALA A 363 -15.03 -3.22 9.00
N LYS A 364 -15.00 -4.41 9.63
CA LYS A 364 -13.94 -4.84 10.54
C LYS A 364 -12.59 -4.87 9.81
N GLN A 365 -12.52 -5.48 8.62
CA GLN A 365 -11.31 -5.54 7.80
C GLN A 365 -10.75 -4.15 7.47
N ILE A 366 -11.61 -3.21 7.07
CA ILE A 366 -11.16 -1.85 6.75
C ILE A 366 -10.66 -1.14 8.02
N ARG A 367 -11.39 -1.30 9.14
CA ARG A 367 -11.08 -0.61 10.39
C ARG A 367 -9.80 -1.13 11.03
N ASP A 368 -9.61 -2.43 11.10
CA ASP A 368 -8.53 -3.05 11.88
C ASP A 368 -7.13 -2.80 11.29
N ARG A 369 -7.03 -2.53 9.98
CA ARG A 369 -5.77 -2.12 9.32
C ARG A 369 -5.48 -0.61 9.38
N LEU A 370 -6.30 0.20 10.08
CA LEU A 370 -6.04 1.63 10.20
C LEU A 370 -4.75 1.89 11.02
N PRO A 371 -3.79 2.71 10.52
CA PRO A 371 -2.47 2.82 11.13
C PRO A 371 -2.46 3.25 12.60
N HIS A 372 -3.35 4.16 13.00
CA HIS A 372 -3.42 4.62 14.38
C HIS A 372 -3.89 3.51 15.33
N ARG A 373 -4.81 2.63 14.88
CA ARG A 373 -5.28 1.47 15.66
C ARG A 373 -4.18 0.43 15.82
N VAL A 374 -3.48 0.11 14.74
CA VAL A 374 -2.32 -0.79 14.77
C VAL A 374 -1.26 -0.26 15.74
N ARG A 375 -0.92 1.04 15.67
CA ARG A 375 0.07 1.66 16.59
C ARG A 375 -0.39 1.69 18.05
N ALA A 376 -1.68 1.92 18.28
CA ALA A 376 -2.26 1.87 19.62
C ALA A 376 -2.22 0.45 20.20
N ARG A 377 -2.31 -0.57 19.35
CA ARG A 377 -2.21 -1.97 19.74
C ARG A 377 -0.77 -2.40 20.01
N LEU A 378 0.11 -2.17 19.04
CA LEU A 378 1.52 -2.56 19.10
C LEU A 378 2.32 -1.41 19.70
N THR A 379 2.19 -1.25 21.02
CA THR A 379 2.86 -0.20 21.78
C THR A 379 4.37 -0.37 21.82
N GLU A 380 4.83 -1.61 21.71
CA GLU A 380 6.22 -2.00 21.60
C GLU A 380 6.44 -2.82 20.34
N PHE A 381 7.69 -2.86 19.89
CA PHE A 381 8.08 -3.72 18.77
C PHE A 381 7.95 -5.21 19.18
N PRO A 382 7.38 -6.07 18.31
CA PRO A 382 7.21 -7.49 18.62
C PRO A 382 8.56 -8.22 18.72
N GLU A 383 8.63 -9.24 19.57
CA GLU A 383 9.82 -10.09 19.71
C GLU A 383 9.89 -11.18 18.64
N ALA A 384 8.74 -11.66 18.17
CA ALA A 384 8.65 -12.57 17.05
C ALA A 384 7.48 -12.25 16.12
N LEU A 385 7.70 -12.55 14.84
CA LEU A 385 6.68 -12.65 13.80
C LEU A 385 6.48 -14.14 13.48
N VAL A 386 5.23 -14.61 13.57
CA VAL A 386 4.84 -15.96 13.15
C VAL A 386 3.85 -15.83 12.00
N THR A 387 4.01 -16.57 10.93
CA THR A 387 3.00 -16.60 9.88
C THR A 387 2.67 -18.03 9.48
N ASP A 388 1.41 -18.27 9.19
CA ASP A 388 1.08 -19.30 8.23
C ASP A 388 1.72 -19.00 6.86
N VAL A 389 1.79 -20.03 6.01
CA VAL A 389 2.39 -19.96 4.68
C VAL A 389 1.32 -19.77 3.61
N ASP A 390 0.49 -20.79 3.38
CA ASP A 390 -0.38 -20.91 2.21
C ASP A 390 -1.63 -20.05 2.38
N GLY A 391 -1.85 -19.07 1.49
CA GLY A 391 -2.98 -18.13 1.66
C GLY A 391 -2.69 -16.98 2.63
N THR A 392 -1.57 -17.04 3.35
CA THR A 392 -1.10 -15.98 4.27
C THR A 392 0.07 -15.16 3.73
N ILE A 393 1.18 -15.79 3.35
CA ILE A 393 2.32 -15.12 2.69
C ILE A 393 2.64 -15.69 1.31
N PHE A 394 2.16 -16.90 1.02
CA PHE A 394 2.49 -17.67 -0.17
C PHE A 394 1.21 -17.99 -0.96
N TYR A 395 1.06 -17.32 -2.09
CA TYR A 395 -0.17 -17.40 -2.90
C TYR A 395 0.15 -17.45 -4.38
N GLN A 396 -0.81 -17.94 -5.16
CA GLN A 396 -0.75 -17.94 -6.61
C GLN A 396 -1.48 -16.70 -7.13
N PRO A 397 -0.79 -15.75 -7.79
CA PRO A 397 -1.46 -14.63 -8.43
C PRO A 397 -2.41 -15.11 -9.53
N GLU A 398 -3.51 -14.39 -9.73
CA GLU A 398 -4.48 -14.71 -10.78
C GLU A 398 -3.79 -14.70 -12.17
N GLY A 399 -4.03 -15.76 -12.96
CA GLY A 399 -3.39 -15.94 -14.26
C GLY A 399 -1.92 -16.38 -14.22
N SER A 400 -1.34 -16.58 -13.04
CA SER A 400 -0.01 -17.18 -12.86
C SER A 400 -0.11 -18.68 -12.64
N THR A 401 0.93 -19.43 -13.01
CA THR A 401 1.12 -20.84 -12.62
C THR A 401 2.11 -21.01 -11.47
N THR A 402 2.73 -19.92 -11.01
CA THR A 402 3.74 -19.92 -9.95
C THR A 402 3.22 -19.22 -8.71
N ARG A 403 3.56 -19.78 -7.55
CA ARG A 403 3.28 -19.20 -6.24
C ARG A 403 4.42 -18.27 -5.83
N VAL A 404 4.08 -17.20 -5.12
CA VAL A 404 5.03 -16.14 -4.77
C VAL A 404 4.81 -15.65 -3.35
N VAL A 405 5.90 -15.15 -2.76
CA VAL A 405 5.86 -14.20 -1.65
C VAL A 405 6.11 -12.80 -2.22
N THR A 406 5.39 -11.78 -1.76
CA THR A 406 5.59 -10.42 -2.26
C THR A 406 6.88 -9.82 -1.70
N GLU A 407 7.44 -8.84 -2.43
CA GLU A 407 8.68 -8.16 -2.01
C GLU A 407 8.50 -7.40 -0.71
N SER A 408 7.34 -6.74 -0.53
CA SER A 408 6.97 -6.06 0.71
C SER A 408 6.90 -7.04 1.89
N THR A 409 6.37 -8.25 1.69
CA THR A 409 6.30 -9.28 2.73
C THR A 409 7.69 -9.79 3.08
N ARG A 410 8.53 -10.08 2.08
CA ARG A 410 9.95 -10.42 2.32
C ARG A 410 10.66 -9.34 3.12
N ASN A 411 10.50 -8.08 2.74
CA ASN A 411 11.14 -6.96 3.43
C ASN A 411 10.69 -6.85 4.88
N ALA A 412 9.40 -7.07 5.18
CA ALA A 412 8.91 -7.07 6.56
C ALA A 412 9.61 -8.13 7.43
N PHE A 413 9.84 -9.33 6.89
CA PHE A 413 10.61 -10.37 7.58
C PHE A 413 12.09 -9.99 7.74
N LEU A 414 12.72 -9.44 6.70
CA LEU A 414 14.11 -8.98 6.76
C LEU A 414 14.27 -7.85 7.79
N ASP A 415 13.35 -6.91 7.84
CA ASP A 415 13.33 -5.82 8.82
C ASP A 415 13.21 -6.32 10.26
N MET A 416 12.38 -7.34 10.51
CA MET A 416 12.34 -8.03 11.82
C MET A 416 13.72 -8.62 12.16
N ARG A 417 14.33 -9.35 11.23
CA ARG A 417 15.61 -10.06 11.44
C ARG A 417 16.79 -9.11 11.64
N THR A 418 16.87 -8.03 10.86
CA THR A 418 17.94 -7.02 10.99
C THR A 418 17.91 -6.31 12.34
N ARG A 419 16.72 -6.22 12.97
CA ARG A 419 16.51 -5.73 14.34
C ARG A 419 16.72 -6.80 15.42
N GLY A 420 17.25 -7.97 15.06
CA GLY A 420 17.50 -9.07 15.98
C GLY A 420 16.24 -9.75 16.52
N LYS A 421 15.09 -9.61 15.83
CA LYS A 421 13.84 -10.27 16.19
C LYS A 421 13.66 -11.57 15.44
N CYS A 422 12.88 -12.47 16.03
CA CYS A 422 12.66 -13.80 15.48
C CYS A 422 11.56 -13.77 14.39
N THR A 423 11.72 -14.63 13.39
CA THR A 423 10.72 -14.86 12.35
C THR A 423 10.51 -16.36 12.20
N PHE A 424 9.28 -16.82 12.37
CA PHE A 424 8.90 -18.23 12.32
C PHE A 424 7.78 -18.45 11.31
N LEU A 425 7.71 -19.67 10.77
CA LEU A 425 6.56 -20.14 9.98
C LEU A 425 5.80 -21.20 10.76
N ALA A 426 4.48 -21.28 10.57
CA ALA A 426 3.62 -22.32 11.14
C ALA A 426 2.67 -22.87 10.08
N THR A 427 2.90 -24.08 9.58
CA THR A 427 2.26 -24.59 8.35
C THR A 427 1.86 -26.07 8.44
N GLY A 428 0.85 -26.45 7.65
CA GLY A 428 0.50 -27.85 7.39
C GLY A 428 1.50 -28.58 6.50
N ARG A 429 2.37 -27.83 5.79
CA ARG A 429 3.44 -28.39 4.96
C ARG A 429 4.40 -29.25 5.77
N THR A 430 4.83 -30.34 5.16
CA THR A 430 5.92 -31.17 5.63
C THR A 430 7.27 -30.55 5.27
N PRO A 431 8.39 -30.98 5.88
CA PRO A 431 9.72 -30.45 5.55
C PRO A 431 10.06 -30.48 4.06
N ARG A 432 9.53 -31.45 3.31
CA ARG A 432 9.79 -31.66 1.88
C ARG A 432 9.14 -30.60 1.00
N GLU A 433 8.11 -29.94 1.49
CA GLU A 433 7.35 -28.90 0.77
C GLU A 433 7.86 -27.48 1.09
N LEU A 434 8.79 -27.34 2.05
CA LEU A 434 9.33 -26.05 2.49
C LEU A 434 10.36 -25.40 1.54
N PRO A 435 11.19 -26.14 0.77
CA PRO A 435 12.20 -25.50 -0.10
C PRO A 435 11.63 -24.47 -1.08
N GLU A 436 10.46 -24.73 -1.66
CA GLU A 436 9.77 -23.79 -2.55
C GLU A 436 9.42 -22.48 -1.82
N VAL A 437 8.96 -22.58 -0.57
CA VAL A 437 8.60 -21.43 0.27
C VAL A 437 9.87 -20.63 0.60
N PHE A 438 10.95 -21.30 0.96
CA PHE A 438 12.23 -20.64 1.28
C PHE A 438 12.84 -19.96 0.07
N GLN A 439 12.72 -20.56 -1.11
CA GLN A 439 13.14 -19.94 -2.36
C GLN A 439 12.35 -18.65 -2.62
N ALA A 440 11.02 -18.68 -2.43
CA ALA A 440 10.17 -17.50 -2.61
C ALA A 440 10.42 -16.42 -1.54
N LEU A 441 10.78 -16.82 -0.32
CA LEU A 441 11.08 -15.93 0.80
C LEU A 441 12.50 -15.35 0.75
N GLY A 442 13.44 -16.06 0.14
CA GLY A 442 14.86 -15.70 0.03
C GLY A 442 15.73 -16.08 1.23
N PHE A 443 15.15 -16.74 2.25
CA PHE A 443 15.86 -17.30 3.39
C PHE A 443 15.03 -18.43 4.02
N ALA A 444 15.65 -19.22 4.90
CA ALA A 444 15.01 -20.35 5.56
C ALA A 444 14.86 -20.10 7.08
N PRO A 445 13.66 -19.77 7.59
CA PRO A 445 13.39 -19.60 9.02
C PRO A 445 13.22 -20.95 9.74
N ILE A 446 13.11 -20.90 11.07
CA ILE A 446 12.59 -22.03 11.86
C ILE A 446 11.09 -22.17 11.59
N VAL A 447 10.63 -23.40 11.40
CA VAL A 447 9.27 -23.73 10.96
C VAL A 447 8.62 -24.74 11.91
N VAL A 448 7.44 -24.39 12.42
CA VAL A 448 6.48 -25.34 12.99
C VAL A 448 5.76 -26.01 11.82
N ALA A 449 6.15 -27.25 11.50
CA ALA A 449 5.71 -27.97 10.30
C ALA A 449 4.67 -29.06 10.64
N ALA A 450 4.02 -29.59 9.60
CA ALA A 450 2.99 -30.62 9.68
C ALA A 450 1.90 -30.33 10.74
N ASN A 451 1.34 -29.12 10.70
CA ASN A 451 0.32 -28.63 11.64
C ASN A 451 0.75 -28.69 13.11
N GLY A 452 2.05 -28.62 13.37
CA GLY A 452 2.56 -28.64 14.72
C GLY A 452 3.51 -29.78 14.97
N THR A 453 3.34 -30.97 14.40
CA THR A 453 3.99 -32.22 14.88
C THR A 453 5.51 -32.12 15.09
N LEU A 454 6.19 -31.31 14.31
CA LEU A 454 7.62 -31.09 14.41
C LEU A 454 7.99 -29.61 14.22
N VAL A 455 9.15 -29.26 14.76
CA VAL A 455 9.82 -27.99 14.54
C VAL A 455 11.14 -28.25 13.82
N VAL A 456 11.38 -27.53 12.73
CA VAL A 456 12.57 -27.71 11.89
C VAL A 456 13.28 -26.38 11.72
N ASP A 457 14.61 -26.40 11.86
CA ASP A 457 15.45 -25.28 11.44
C ASP A 457 15.64 -25.34 9.92
N GLY A 458 14.96 -24.45 9.20
CA GLY A 458 15.03 -24.42 7.74
C GLY A 458 16.43 -24.19 7.20
N ALA A 459 17.33 -23.53 7.96
CA ALA A 459 18.71 -23.30 7.54
C ALA A 459 19.53 -24.60 7.48
N LYS A 460 19.05 -25.66 8.14
CA LYS A 460 19.67 -26.99 8.12
C LYS A 460 19.04 -27.94 7.12
N LEU A 461 17.93 -27.55 6.47
CA LEU A 461 17.30 -28.39 5.45
C LEU A 461 18.11 -28.34 4.15
N PRO A 462 18.38 -29.49 3.52
CA PRO A 462 18.98 -29.52 2.20
C PRO A 462 18.01 -28.95 1.15
N ALA A 463 18.57 -28.38 0.07
CA ALA A 463 17.80 -27.75 -1.00
C ALA A 463 16.89 -28.75 -1.75
N GLU A 464 17.28 -30.02 -1.80
CA GLU A 464 16.51 -31.11 -2.38
C GLU A 464 16.30 -32.21 -1.34
N LEU A 465 15.03 -32.55 -1.09
CA LEU A 465 14.61 -33.57 -0.14
C LEU A 465 13.96 -34.73 -0.92
N SER A 466 14.52 -35.92 -0.75
CA SER A 466 14.00 -37.20 -1.25
C SER A 466 13.37 -38.00 -0.11
N GLU A 467 12.71 -39.11 -0.44
CA GLU A 467 12.20 -40.04 0.58
C GLU A 467 13.27 -40.57 1.54
N SER A 468 14.51 -40.67 1.08
CA SER A 468 15.67 -41.14 1.83
C SER A 468 16.48 -40.04 2.51
N THR A 469 16.10 -38.77 2.35
CA THR A 469 16.89 -37.66 2.91
C THR A 469 16.77 -37.65 4.43
N ASP A 470 17.91 -37.68 5.12
CA ASP A 470 17.98 -37.59 6.57
C ASP A 470 17.57 -36.17 7.03
N ILE A 471 16.59 -36.10 7.92
CA ILE A 471 16.08 -34.87 8.53
C ILE A 471 16.27 -34.96 10.04
N SER A 472 17.39 -35.53 10.49
CA SER A 472 17.70 -35.78 11.90
C SER A 472 17.72 -34.52 12.77
N ASP A 473 17.98 -33.35 12.20
CA ASP A 473 17.85 -32.05 12.88
C ASP A 473 16.40 -31.61 13.13
N ALA A 474 15.40 -32.27 12.53
CA ALA A 474 14.00 -32.01 12.86
C ALA A 474 13.70 -32.45 14.29
N ILE A 475 13.17 -31.51 15.07
CA ILE A 475 12.77 -31.78 16.44
C ILE A 475 11.29 -32.14 16.44
N LEU A 476 11.01 -33.41 16.66
CA LEU A 476 9.69 -33.87 17.04
C LEU A 476 9.39 -33.33 18.44
N HIS A 477 8.41 -32.44 18.57
CA HIS A 477 7.96 -31.99 19.91
C HIS A 477 6.91 -32.94 20.50
N THR A 478 6.49 -33.93 19.71
CA THR A 478 5.61 -35.06 20.10
C THR A 478 6.21 -36.39 19.63
N ASP A 479 5.75 -37.52 20.14
CA ASP A 479 6.25 -38.85 19.71
C ASP A 479 5.73 -39.28 18.31
N GLY A 480 5.01 -38.40 17.60
CA GLY A 480 4.28 -38.74 16.36
C GLY A 480 3.09 -39.64 16.65
N PHE A 481 2.68 -40.44 15.66
CA PHE A 481 1.72 -41.52 15.89
C PHE A 481 2.41 -42.75 16.49
N THR A 482 1.83 -43.29 17.56
CA THR A 482 2.20 -44.64 18.01
C THR A 482 1.75 -45.68 16.97
N ALA A 483 2.27 -46.92 17.08
CA ALA A 483 1.86 -47.99 16.17
C ALA A 483 0.35 -48.30 16.26
N ASP A 484 -0.23 -48.20 17.46
CA ASP A 484 -1.64 -48.45 17.72
C ASP A 484 -2.51 -47.30 17.19
N ASP A 485 -2.10 -46.05 17.39
CA ASP A 485 -2.82 -44.89 16.84
C ASP A 485 -2.78 -44.91 15.31
N ALA A 486 -1.62 -45.23 14.72
CA ALA A 486 -1.46 -45.36 13.28
C ALA A 486 -2.37 -46.45 12.70
N ALA A 487 -2.51 -47.60 13.38
CA ALA A 487 -3.44 -48.64 12.97
C ALA A 487 -4.89 -48.15 13.02
N THR A 488 -5.26 -47.44 14.09
CA THR A 488 -6.60 -46.87 14.28
C THR A 488 -6.95 -45.85 13.19
N VAL A 489 -6.02 -44.95 12.84
CA VAL A 489 -6.22 -43.97 11.75
C VAL A 489 -6.48 -44.67 10.41
N ARG A 490 -5.68 -45.70 10.09
CA ARG A 490 -5.85 -46.47 8.85
C ARG A 490 -7.19 -47.20 8.83
N GLU A 491 -7.61 -47.76 9.96
CA GLU A 491 -8.92 -48.41 10.09
C GLU A 491 -10.06 -47.40 9.88
N ALA A 492 -9.99 -46.23 10.51
CA ALA A 492 -10.99 -45.17 10.37
C ALA A 492 -11.14 -44.69 8.91
N ILE A 493 -10.03 -44.50 8.20
CA ILE A 493 -10.04 -44.11 6.78
C ILE A 493 -10.65 -45.22 5.91
N ASN A 494 -10.31 -46.49 6.17
CA ASN A 494 -10.88 -47.63 5.43
C ASN A 494 -12.37 -47.81 5.73
N ALA A 495 -12.80 -47.59 6.97
CA ALA A 495 -14.21 -47.61 7.38
C ALA A 495 -14.99 -46.49 6.66
N THR A 496 -14.41 -45.28 6.60
CA THR A 496 -14.98 -44.14 5.88
C THR A 496 -15.24 -44.47 4.41
N ARG A 497 -14.26 -45.07 3.72
CA ARG A 497 -14.41 -45.52 2.33
C ARG A 497 -15.53 -46.54 2.16
N SER A 498 -15.63 -47.49 3.09
CA SER A 498 -16.62 -48.57 3.06
C SER A 498 -18.04 -48.05 3.32
N ALA A 499 -18.21 -47.13 4.28
CA ALA A 499 -19.49 -46.53 4.62
C ALA A 499 -20.07 -45.67 3.47
N ASN A 500 -19.18 -45.09 2.65
CA ASN A 500 -19.55 -44.22 1.53
C ASN A 500 -19.49 -44.92 0.17
N ALA A 501 -19.56 -46.26 0.14
CA ALA A 501 -19.47 -47.06 -1.07
C ALA A 501 -20.42 -46.57 -2.18
N GLY A 502 -19.88 -46.34 -3.37
CA GLY A 502 -20.63 -45.82 -4.53
C GLY A 502 -20.78 -44.30 -4.57
N GLY A 503 -20.24 -43.57 -3.58
CA GLY A 503 -20.11 -42.11 -3.58
C GLY A 503 -18.66 -41.65 -3.74
N PRO A 504 -18.42 -40.34 -3.97
CA PRO A 504 -17.08 -39.80 -4.22
C PRO A 504 -16.06 -40.01 -3.09
N ILE A 505 -16.52 -40.16 -1.83
CA ILE A 505 -15.65 -40.44 -0.67
C ILE A 505 -15.10 -41.88 -0.69
N ALA A 506 -15.73 -42.83 -1.40
CA ALA A 506 -15.23 -44.20 -1.50
C ALA A 506 -13.86 -44.30 -2.19
N ASP A 507 -13.57 -43.34 -3.08
CA ASP A 507 -12.35 -43.26 -3.87
C ASP A 507 -11.19 -42.57 -3.14
N LEU A 508 -11.33 -42.35 -1.83
CA LEU A 508 -10.33 -41.68 -1.01
C LEU A 508 -8.97 -42.39 -1.07
N VAL A 509 -7.93 -41.59 -1.36
CA VAL A 509 -6.52 -42.00 -1.35
C VAL A 509 -5.84 -41.47 -0.10
N MET A 510 -5.11 -42.35 0.58
CA MET A 510 -4.37 -42.01 1.80
C MET A 510 -2.87 -42.01 1.53
N ASP A 511 -2.19 -40.96 1.97
CA ASP A 511 -0.73 -40.89 2.04
C ASP A 511 -0.27 -40.78 3.49
N GLU A 512 0.90 -41.35 3.76
CA GLU A 512 1.53 -41.36 5.07
C GLU A 512 2.88 -40.65 5.00
N GLU A 513 3.06 -39.66 5.87
CA GLU A 513 4.30 -38.88 5.93
C GLU A 513 5.14 -39.30 7.13
N ARG A 514 6.43 -39.54 6.88
CA ARG A 514 7.39 -40.02 7.89
C ARG A 514 8.61 -39.12 8.01
N VAL A 515 9.03 -38.93 9.26
CA VAL A 515 10.30 -38.28 9.61
C VAL A 515 10.96 -39.10 10.71
N ASN A 516 12.25 -39.43 10.53
CA ASN A 516 13.04 -40.23 11.48
C ASN A 516 12.39 -41.57 11.88
N GLY A 517 11.63 -42.18 10.96
CA GLY A 517 10.92 -43.44 11.20
C GLY A 517 9.55 -43.30 11.88
N HIS A 518 9.23 -42.12 12.40
CA HIS A 518 7.93 -41.81 13.01
C HIS A 518 6.95 -41.31 11.96
N ILE A 519 5.69 -41.72 12.06
CA ILE A 519 4.61 -41.19 11.24
C ILE A 519 4.17 -39.86 11.86
N ILE A 520 4.20 -38.79 11.06
CA ILE A 520 3.97 -37.42 11.55
C ILE A 520 2.62 -36.83 11.09
N LYS A 521 2.09 -37.33 9.98
CA LYS A 521 0.86 -36.86 9.35
C LYS A 521 0.31 -37.94 8.41
N TYR A 522 -1.01 -38.01 8.30
CA TYR A 522 -1.67 -38.62 7.15
C TYR A 522 -2.40 -37.56 6.33
N THR A 523 -2.49 -37.78 5.03
CA THR A 523 -3.33 -36.97 4.13
C THR A 523 -4.32 -37.87 3.42
N ALA A 524 -5.59 -37.51 3.48
CA ALA A 524 -6.69 -38.21 2.84
C ALA A 524 -7.27 -37.34 1.72
N ARG A 525 -7.36 -37.86 0.50
CA ARG A 525 -7.71 -37.09 -0.70
C ARG A 525 -8.90 -37.70 -1.43
N ALA A 526 -9.91 -36.90 -1.74
CA ALA A 526 -11.09 -37.29 -2.51
C ALA A 526 -11.68 -36.06 -3.22
N ASP A 527 -12.40 -36.24 -4.33
CA ASP A 527 -12.98 -35.13 -5.12
C ASP A 527 -14.31 -34.62 -4.53
N VAL A 528 -14.24 -34.11 -3.30
CA VAL A 528 -15.36 -33.49 -2.55
C VAL A 528 -14.87 -32.33 -1.70
N ALA A 529 -15.79 -31.64 -1.02
CA ALA A 529 -15.42 -30.60 -0.06
C ALA A 529 -14.58 -31.19 1.08
N SER A 530 -13.51 -30.50 1.46
CA SER A 530 -12.59 -30.98 2.51
C SER A 530 -13.28 -31.17 3.85
N ALA A 531 -14.29 -30.33 4.14
CA ALA A 531 -15.12 -30.44 5.33
C ALA A 531 -15.88 -31.77 5.39
N ASP A 532 -16.34 -32.29 4.25
CA ASP A 532 -17.07 -33.57 4.19
C ASP A 532 -16.12 -34.76 4.43
N ILE A 533 -14.90 -34.72 3.87
CA ILE A 533 -13.85 -35.71 4.13
C ILE A 533 -13.51 -35.72 5.62
N ALA A 534 -13.27 -34.53 6.18
CA ALA A 534 -12.90 -34.38 7.58
C ALA A 534 -14.00 -34.89 8.52
N ALA A 535 -15.25 -34.53 8.27
CA ALA A 535 -16.40 -34.98 9.05
C ALA A 535 -16.56 -36.50 9.00
N ALA A 536 -16.45 -37.09 7.81
CA ALA A 536 -16.61 -38.53 7.61
C ALA A 536 -15.51 -39.35 8.30
N ILE A 537 -14.25 -38.90 8.24
CA ILE A 537 -13.14 -39.55 8.97
C ILE A 537 -13.34 -39.42 10.48
N THR A 538 -13.71 -38.22 10.96
CA THR A 538 -13.89 -37.93 12.39
C THR A 538 -14.92 -38.84 13.05
N GLU A 539 -15.98 -39.22 12.33
CA GLU A 539 -17.02 -40.15 12.83
C GLU A 539 -16.44 -41.53 13.23
N HIS A 540 -15.34 -41.96 12.59
CA HIS A 540 -14.71 -43.26 12.81
C HIS A 540 -13.42 -43.20 13.62
N LEU A 541 -12.85 -42.00 13.84
CA LEU A 541 -11.49 -41.83 14.37
C LEU A 541 -11.42 -41.80 15.91
N GLY A 542 -12.47 -41.31 16.57
CA GLY A 542 -12.45 -41.09 18.03
C GLY A 542 -11.36 -40.08 18.45
N ASP A 543 -10.89 -40.19 19.69
CA ASP A 543 -9.96 -39.21 20.30
C ASP A 543 -8.46 -39.47 19.99
N VAL A 544 -8.15 -40.43 19.11
CA VAL A 544 -6.74 -40.84 18.85
C VAL A 544 -5.96 -39.88 17.95
N ALA A 545 -6.67 -39.00 17.23
CA ALA A 545 -6.06 -38.11 16.25
C ALA A 545 -6.95 -36.89 15.97
N THR A 546 -6.35 -35.85 15.41
CA THR A 546 -7.03 -34.61 15.06
C THR A 546 -7.16 -34.52 13.54
N VAL A 547 -8.37 -34.31 13.02
CA VAL A 547 -8.62 -34.13 11.58
C VAL A 547 -8.85 -32.64 11.30
N ASN A 548 -8.07 -32.09 10.37
CA ASN A 548 -8.16 -30.71 9.93
C ASN A 548 -8.11 -30.64 8.40
N TYR A 549 -8.31 -29.45 7.84
CA TYR A 549 -8.07 -29.17 6.43
C TYR A 549 -7.56 -27.75 6.26
N SER A 550 -6.73 -27.55 5.23
CA SER A 550 -6.07 -26.28 4.89
C SER A 550 -6.48 -25.75 3.51
N ALA A 551 -7.41 -26.42 2.82
CA ALA A 551 -8.07 -25.94 1.62
C ALA A 551 -9.56 -26.32 1.65
N PRO A 552 -10.45 -25.58 0.97
CA PRO A 552 -11.89 -25.87 0.98
C PRO A 552 -12.28 -27.16 0.25
N TRP A 553 -11.42 -27.67 -0.64
CA TRP A 553 -11.71 -28.84 -1.48
C TRP A 553 -10.55 -29.82 -1.54
N GLY A 554 -10.89 -31.10 -1.60
CA GLY A 554 -9.99 -32.13 -2.12
C GLY A 554 -9.21 -32.95 -1.09
N TYR A 555 -9.06 -32.48 0.16
CA TYR A 555 -8.26 -33.23 1.13
C TYR A 555 -8.52 -32.89 2.61
N ALA A 556 -8.24 -33.86 3.48
CA ALA A 556 -8.14 -33.72 4.92
C ALA A 556 -6.75 -34.16 5.41
N GLU A 557 -6.30 -33.55 6.50
CA GLU A 557 -5.02 -33.80 7.15
C GLU A 557 -5.27 -34.37 8.55
N ILE A 558 -4.58 -35.45 8.89
CA ILE A 558 -4.71 -36.12 10.18
C ILE A 558 -3.38 -36.04 10.92
N SER A 559 -3.40 -35.39 12.07
CA SER A 559 -2.26 -35.21 12.98
C SER A 559 -2.49 -35.96 14.29
N PRO A 560 -1.44 -36.26 15.08
CA PRO A 560 -1.62 -36.90 16.38
C PRO A 560 -2.57 -36.11 17.30
N ALA A 561 -3.20 -36.79 18.26
CA ALA A 561 -4.14 -36.16 19.19
C ALA A 561 -3.50 -34.95 19.91
N GLY A 562 -4.22 -33.82 19.92
CA GLY A 562 -3.76 -32.58 20.58
C GLY A 562 -2.63 -31.83 19.87
N VAL A 563 -2.20 -32.30 18.69
CA VAL A 563 -1.21 -31.58 17.87
C VAL A 563 -1.88 -30.53 17.01
N THR A 564 -1.48 -29.28 17.20
CA THR A 564 -1.94 -28.12 16.43
C THR A 564 -0.76 -27.17 16.19
N LYS A 565 -0.93 -26.21 15.26
CA LYS A 565 0.06 -25.15 15.05
C LYS A 565 0.36 -24.41 16.36
N ALA A 566 -0.65 -24.22 17.21
CA ALA A 566 -0.51 -23.60 18.51
C ALA A 566 0.34 -24.42 19.49
N SER A 567 0.17 -25.74 19.54
CA SER A 567 0.97 -26.58 20.45
C SER A 567 2.44 -26.64 20.03
N GLY A 568 2.72 -26.74 18.72
CA GLY A 568 4.09 -26.62 18.20
C GLY A 568 4.70 -25.24 18.43
N LEU A 569 3.93 -24.16 18.21
CA LEU A 569 4.38 -22.79 18.48
C LEU A 569 4.67 -22.57 19.97
N LYS A 570 3.81 -23.06 20.87
CA LYS A 570 4.02 -22.98 22.32
C LYS A 570 5.34 -23.62 22.74
N TRP A 571 5.64 -24.79 22.19
CA TRP A 571 6.92 -25.46 22.45
C TRP A 571 8.09 -24.60 21.94
N LEU A 572 8.01 -24.09 20.71
CA LEU A 572 9.06 -23.28 20.09
C LEU A 572 9.33 -21.99 20.89
N LEU A 573 8.30 -21.22 21.20
CA LEU A 573 8.45 -19.98 21.96
C LEU A 573 9.06 -20.22 23.35
N SER A 574 8.67 -21.32 24.01
CA SER A 574 9.26 -21.70 25.30
C SER A 574 10.75 -22.06 25.18
N LYS A 575 11.19 -22.64 24.06
CA LYS A 575 12.60 -22.97 23.81
C LYS A 575 13.44 -21.73 23.52
N GLU A 576 12.87 -20.78 22.77
CA GLU A 576 13.51 -19.51 22.42
C GLU A 576 13.43 -18.47 23.55
N GLY A 577 12.65 -18.74 24.61
CA GLY A 577 12.47 -17.81 25.73
C GLY A 577 11.66 -16.56 25.37
N ILE A 578 10.75 -16.69 24.40
CA ILE A 578 9.92 -15.59 23.88
C ILE A 578 8.55 -15.61 24.56
N ASP A 579 8.13 -14.48 25.12
CA ASP A 579 6.79 -14.33 25.69
C ASP A 579 5.73 -14.30 24.58
N PRO A 580 4.74 -15.21 24.56
CA PRO A 580 3.66 -15.20 23.59
C PRO A 580 2.94 -13.84 23.49
N ALA A 581 2.85 -13.07 24.59
CA ALA A 581 2.23 -11.74 24.60
C ALA A 581 2.97 -10.72 23.71
N ARG A 582 4.24 -10.99 23.36
CA ARG A 582 5.09 -10.17 22.49
C ARG A 582 5.19 -10.68 21.06
N VAL A 583 4.33 -11.64 20.69
CA VAL A 583 4.31 -12.25 19.37
C VAL A 583 3.13 -11.73 18.54
N VAL A 584 3.39 -11.47 17.27
CA VAL A 584 2.35 -11.23 16.25
C VAL A 584 2.25 -12.48 15.37
N ALA A 585 1.05 -13.02 15.20
CA ALA A 585 0.79 -14.17 14.34
C ALA A 585 -0.22 -13.84 13.23
N PHE A 586 -0.02 -14.42 12.05
CA PHE A 586 -0.91 -14.30 10.90
C PHE A 586 -1.39 -15.67 10.43
N GLY A 587 -2.66 -15.77 10.02
CA GLY A 587 -3.26 -16.99 9.50
C GLY A 587 -4.56 -16.73 8.74
N ASP A 588 -5.04 -17.74 8.03
CA ASP A 588 -6.21 -17.61 7.15
C ASP A 588 -7.19 -18.79 7.20
N MET A 589 -6.79 -19.95 7.70
CA MET A 589 -7.62 -21.16 7.73
C MET A 589 -7.99 -21.59 9.16
N PRO A 590 -9.03 -22.43 9.36
CA PRO A 590 -9.49 -22.82 10.69
C PRO A 590 -8.41 -23.44 11.60
N ASN A 591 -7.41 -24.12 11.01
CA ASN A 591 -6.25 -24.66 11.73
C ASN A 591 -5.29 -23.61 12.31
N ASP A 592 -5.50 -22.32 12.01
CA ASP A 592 -4.75 -21.19 12.57
C ASP A 592 -5.39 -20.60 13.83
N ILE A 593 -6.69 -20.86 14.08
CA ILE A 593 -7.46 -20.17 15.13
C ILE A 593 -6.78 -20.27 16.50
N ASP A 594 -6.35 -21.46 16.90
CA ASP A 594 -5.69 -21.67 18.19
C ASP A 594 -4.36 -20.94 18.28
N MET A 595 -3.62 -20.83 17.17
CA MET A 595 -2.35 -20.12 17.11
C MET A 595 -2.58 -18.61 17.27
N LEU A 596 -3.57 -18.07 16.55
CA LEU A 596 -3.94 -16.66 16.62
C LEU A 596 -4.46 -16.28 18.02
N ALA A 597 -5.19 -17.17 18.68
CA ALA A 597 -5.68 -16.97 20.04
C ALA A 597 -4.58 -17.07 21.10
N TYR A 598 -3.53 -17.85 20.85
CA TYR A 598 -2.44 -18.10 21.80
C TYR A 598 -1.47 -16.91 21.93
N VAL A 599 -1.25 -16.15 20.86
CA VAL A 599 -0.29 -15.04 20.83
C VAL A 599 -0.89 -13.71 21.29
N GLY A 600 -0.02 -12.75 21.59
CA GLY A 600 -0.41 -11.41 21.98
C GLY A 600 -1.21 -10.69 20.90
N THR A 601 -0.86 -10.83 19.63
CA THR A 601 -1.62 -10.22 18.53
C THR A 601 -1.84 -11.22 17.40
N GLY A 602 -3.01 -11.85 17.37
CA GLY A 602 -3.44 -12.74 16.29
C GLY A 602 -4.21 -11.99 15.21
N VAL A 603 -3.76 -12.10 13.96
CA VAL A 603 -4.30 -11.39 12.80
C VAL A 603 -4.79 -12.37 11.74
N ALA A 604 -6.07 -12.27 11.38
CA ALA A 604 -6.61 -12.98 10.22
C ALA A 604 -6.28 -12.24 8.92
N MET A 605 -6.01 -12.98 7.85
CA MET A 605 -5.88 -12.40 6.51
C MET A 605 -7.24 -11.99 5.94
N GLY A 606 -7.29 -11.03 5.02
CA GLY A 606 -8.56 -10.58 4.44
C GLY A 606 -9.24 -11.62 3.54
N ASN A 607 -8.48 -12.62 3.08
CA ASN A 607 -8.97 -13.81 2.36
C ASN A 607 -9.24 -15.01 3.27
N ALA A 608 -9.17 -14.83 4.59
CA ALA A 608 -9.35 -15.91 5.55
C ALA A 608 -10.78 -16.46 5.54
N ASP A 609 -10.92 -17.70 5.99
CA ASP A 609 -12.21 -18.34 6.24
C ASP A 609 -13.07 -17.46 7.17
N PRO A 610 -14.40 -17.33 6.93
CA PRO A 610 -15.28 -16.51 7.76
C PRO A 610 -15.20 -16.83 9.26
N ALA A 611 -15.01 -18.10 9.63
CA ALA A 611 -14.87 -18.50 11.03
C ALA A 611 -13.59 -17.94 11.66
N VAL A 612 -12.50 -17.84 10.89
CA VAL A 612 -11.23 -17.24 11.33
C VAL A 612 -11.38 -15.74 11.50
N ILE A 613 -12.00 -15.04 10.54
CA ILE A 613 -12.26 -13.59 10.62
C ILE A 613 -13.13 -13.25 11.84
N ALA A 614 -14.14 -14.08 12.11
CA ALA A 614 -15.05 -13.89 13.24
C ALA A 614 -14.33 -14.02 14.59
N GLN A 615 -13.38 -14.94 14.71
CA GLN A 615 -12.69 -15.25 15.97
C GLN A 615 -11.38 -14.46 16.16
N ALA A 616 -10.75 -14.00 15.07
CA ALA A 616 -9.49 -13.28 15.15
C ALA A 616 -9.64 -11.91 15.81
N GLN A 617 -8.62 -11.54 16.58
CA GLN A 617 -8.55 -10.26 17.28
C GLN A 617 -8.46 -9.08 16.29
N TRP A 618 -7.76 -9.29 15.18
CA TRP A 618 -7.52 -8.31 14.12
C TRP A 618 -7.70 -8.96 12.77
N VAL A 619 -8.00 -8.15 11.76
CA VAL A 619 -8.03 -8.58 10.37
C VAL A 619 -7.25 -7.59 9.52
N THR A 620 -6.44 -8.12 8.61
CA THR A 620 -5.66 -7.31 7.65
C THR A 620 -6.15 -7.52 6.22
N SER A 621 -5.53 -6.86 5.23
CA SER A 621 -5.86 -7.09 3.82
C SER A 621 -5.58 -8.53 3.38
N PRO A 622 -6.16 -8.98 2.25
CA PRO A 622 -5.81 -10.25 1.64
C PRO A 622 -4.31 -10.36 1.29
N VAL A 623 -3.80 -11.59 1.17
CA VAL A 623 -2.41 -11.86 0.76
C VAL A 623 -2.03 -11.19 -0.56
N ALA A 624 -2.96 -11.14 -1.52
CA ALA A 624 -2.76 -10.47 -2.82
C ALA A 624 -2.61 -8.94 -2.73
N LYS A 625 -2.90 -8.35 -1.56
CA LYS A 625 -2.76 -6.93 -1.25
C LYS A 625 -1.74 -6.67 -0.13
N ASP A 626 -0.81 -7.59 0.08
CA ASP A 626 0.28 -7.47 1.07
C ASP A 626 -0.18 -7.33 2.53
N GLY A 627 -1.23 -8.05 2.94
CA GLY A 627 -1.84 -7.92 4.26
C GLY A 627 -0.87 -7.97 5.44
N VAL A 628 0.14 -8.85 5.42
CA VAL A 628 1.15 -8.94 6.49
C VAL A 628 1.97 -7.64 6.58
N SER A 629 2.50 -7.16 5.46
CA SER A 629 3.29 -5.93 5.42
C SER A 629 2.48 -4.68 5.73
N GLU A 630 1.23 -4.62 5.26
CA GLU A 630 0.33 -3.50 5.57
C GLU A 630 0.11 -3.39 7.08
N PHE A 631 -0.13 -4.52 7.76
CA PHE A 631 -0.33 -4.54 9.20
C PHE A 631 0.92 -4.15 9.98
N LEU A 632 2.11 -4.54 9.53
CA LEU A 632 3.36 -4.25 10.24
C LEU A 632 3.95 -2.85 9.94
N ALA A 633 3.62 -2.26 8.79
CA ALA A 633 4.18 -0.97 8.36
C ALA A 633 4.04 0.17 9.40
N PRO A 634 2.89 0.35 10.10
CA PRO A 634 2.76 1.38 11.12
C PRO A 634 3.69 1.21 12.32
N VAL A 635 4.11 -0.04 12.61
CA VAL A 635 5.02 -0.40 13.71
C VAL A 635 6.45 -0.05 13.34
N PHE A 636 6.88 -0.40 12.13
CA PHE A 636 8.23 -0.11 11.64
C PHE A 636 8.53 1.39 11.57
N GLN A 637 7.56 2.20 11.13
CA GLN A 637 7.70 3.67 11.04
C GLN A 637 7.88 4.35 12.41
N ARG A 638 7.38 3.75 13.49
CA ARG A 638 7.49 4.32 14.84
C ARG A 638 8.93 4.32 15.34
N GLU A 639 9.70 3.28 15.03
CA GLU A 639 11.11 3.19 15.46
C GLU A 639 12.05 4.10 14.64
N GLU A 640 11.72 4.36 13.37
CA GLU A 640 12.50 5.27 12.52
C GLU A 640 12.33 6.74 12.93
N THR A 641 11.32 7.05 13.75
CA THR A 641 11.08 8.39 14.30
C THR A 641 10.84 8.33 15.81
N PRO A 642 11.87 8.09 16.65
CA PRO A 642 11.70 8.12 18.09
C PRO A 642 11.32 9.53 18.54
N GLY A 643 10.09 9.75 19.04
CA GLY A 643 9.72 10.98 19.76
C GLY A 643 8.60 11.86 19.16
N GLN A 644 7.77 11.38 18.24
CA GLN A 644 6.49 12.05 17.93
C GLN A 644 5.31 11.19 18.40
N VAL A 645 5.00 11.28 19.70
CA VAL A 645 3.70 10.92 20.26
C VAL A 645 2.88 12.19 20.41
#